data_AF-A0A401M2T5-F1
#
_entry.id   AF-A0A401M2T5-F1
#
_cell.length_a   1.000
_cell.length_b   1.000
_cell.length_c   1.000
_cell.angle_alpha   90.00
_cell.angle_beta   90.00
_cell.angle_gamma   90.00
#
_symmetry.space_group_name_H-M   'P 1'
#
loop_
_entity.id
_entity.type
_entity.pdbx_description
1 polymer ?
#
loop_
_entity_poly.entity_id
_entity_poly.type
_entity_poly.pdbx_seq_one_letter_code
_entity_poly.pdbx_strand_id
1 'polypeptide(L)'
;MPTAVHDNVVMEDSVRFGRLRNRLRDRLALLFAALLGLTGLTAAPALADDPVEARGLKGEYYTQSAPGAFDFHELKATTFDPTVDFDTLEPRLAAATGRPDDVSVRWTGRIVPERTGPHTFSIIGDNGFRLWIGGQLAIDHWVDDWDREQTAQPIDLTAGTAYDIKLEYFEHYGGSNLHLRWTEPGGSKEPVPQAAFRLPEGFDYDGPIATTVLGDGRTLKLDFAQRLAPPPAGLTDHLEAVIGGAKWPLGTARPDPADPSALLVALDEPVVGNKTGTARGTADIRYDGDGGLTGADGNVVQAFWSSGPNRSTYQLRTPWADEVGPDNAHPEYPRPQLTRDAWRNLNGRWQFAAAEAGEQPPVGKTLAERVLVPYPVESQLSGIERHEDRMWYRRAFTVPADWGIGAGRRLRLNFGAVDWQSEVYVNGTKVAEHKGGYDKFSADITDALKPGRAQELIVGVHDPTDAANGENPPLGKQRLDPSGIWYTPSSGIWQTVWMEPVARDHVDSLKLTPDLSKNQLRVEARGVRDGVPITATAYDGKRKVATARGRTGGPLTLTIDDPRLWSPDDPFLYGLKVTVGADRVGSYFGMRSIAVEQVNGVPRTVLNGEPIFLMATLDQGFWPDGLHTAPTDEALAYDLKAHKKLGFNSVRKHIKVEPDRWFHWADRLGLLVWQDMPAMTAGVNPSAAARTEYEREMKEMIDEHISSPSVVMWVTFNEGWGQYDVGRVAEQAKAWDPTRLVNNQSGLNLGADGNAGDLMDEHGYPSPALPPRPDGRRALVSGEYGGLGLAVPGHAWSVQQSYVDVDPATYTDDYLAKLDEVRALVCRGSNGAVYTQISDVEGELNGLLTYDRKILKPDVRRLKAAHESLIRDASQVVPAGCPVGLRDR
;
A
#
# COMPACT_ATOMS: atom_id res chain seq x y z
N MET A 1 2.00 9.26 60.91
CA MET A 1 1.26 10.44 61.40
C MET A 1 2.12 11.16 62.41
N PRO A 2 2.10 12.51 62.47
CA PRO A 2 1.88 13.51 61.40
C PRO A 2 3.27 14.12 61.04
N THR A 3 3.49 15.38 60.61
CA THR A 3 2.85 16.24 59.57
C THR A 3 3.82 16.27 58.34
N ALA A 4 3.58 16.80 57.13
CA ALA A 4 2.71 17.84 56.54
C ALA A 4 3.19 19.31 56.78
N VAL A 5 3.21 20.24 55.81
CA VAL A 5 2.97 20.21 54.35
C VAL A 5 3.45 21.54 53.70
N HIS A 6 3.71 21.54 52.38
CA HIS A 6 3.55 22.60 51.35
C HIS A 6 4.72 22.95 50.42
N ASP A 7 4.34 23.17 49.16
CA ASP A 7 5.16 23.31 47.96
C ASP A 7 5.34 24.78 47.50
N ASN A 8 6.19 24.92 46.48
CA ASN A 8 5.91 25.55 45.17
C ASN A 8 6.71 26.80 44.71
N VAL A 9 7.28 26.60 43.51
CA VAL A 9 7.18 27.47 42.32
C VAL A 9 8.27 28.53 42.04
N VAL A 10 9.11 28.13 41.07
CA VAL A 10 9.54 28.84 39.83
C VAL A 10 10.76 29.78 39.86
N MET A 11 11.53 29.62 38.78
CA MET A 11 12.71 30.38 38.40
C MET A 11 12.33 31.69 37.68
N GLU A 12 13.11 32.73 37.93
CA GLU A 12 13.39 33.77 36.94
C GLU A 12 14.78 34.34 37.28
N ASP A 13 15.72 34.42 36.33
CA ASP A 13 16.97 35.15 36.61
C ASP A 13 17.69 35.70 35.36
N SER A 14 18.10 36.96 35.51
CA SER A 14 19.14 37.78 34.84
C SER A 14 19.50 37.62 33.34
N VAL A 15 19.65 38.65 32.47
CA VAL A 15 19.96 40.10 32.51
C VAL A 15 21.46 40.49 32.43
N ARG A 16 21.80 41.28 31.36
CA ARG A 16 23.02 42.14 31.13
C ARG A 16 24.36 41.43 30.81
N PHE A 17 25.31 41.94 30.01
CA PHE A 17 25.54 43.18 29.19
C PHE A 17 26.37 42.78 27.91
N GLY A 18 26.63 43.59 26.87
CA GLY A 18 26.22 44.96 26.50
C GLY A 18 27.36 45.81 25.85
N ARG A 19 27.04 46.63 24.82
CA ARG A 19 27.91 47.53 23.96
C ARG A 19 28.58 46.82 22.77
N LEU A 20 28.79 47.40 21.57
CA LEU A 20 28.63 48.75 20.97
C LEU A 20 28.35 48.53 19.44
N ARG A 21 27.64 49.32 18.61
CA ARG A 21 27.96 50.69 18.11
C ARG A 21 26.93 51.12 17.00
N ASN A 22 26.55 52.42 16.98
CA ASN A 22 25.76 53.26 16.03
C ASN A 22 25.27 52.67 14.68
N ARG A 23 24.01 52.84 14.21
CA ARG A 23 23.15 54.06 13.98
C ARG A 23 23.55 54.98 12.81
N LEU A 24 22.97 54.68 11.63
CA LEU A 24 22.68 55.52 10.45
C LEU A 24 21.54 54.75 9.72
N ARG A 25 20.47 55.31 9.13
CA ARG A 25 20.09 56.68 8.79
C ARG A 25 18.62 56.93 9.14
N ASP A 26 18.33 58.10 9.69
CA ASP A 26 17.02 58.73 9.63
C ASP A 26 17.24 60.26 9.59
N ARG A 27 16.31 60.99 8.97
CA ARG A 27 16.32 62.46 8.67
C ARG A 27 16.94 62.89 7.34
N LEU A 28 16.06 63.15 6.38
CA LEU A 28 15.98 64.47 5.74
C LEU A 28 14.50 64.80 5.52
N ALA A 29 14.10 66.02 5.85
CA ALA A 29 12.68 66.41 5.88
C ALA A 29 12.49 67.82 5.31
N LEU A 30 11.36 67.99 4.60
CA LEU A 30 10.51 69.19 4.46
C LEU A 30 11.17 70.55 4.15
N LEU A 31 10.77 71.10 2.99
CA LEU A 31 10.51 72.51 2.59
C LEU A 31 10.00 72.41 1.11
N PHE A 32 8.97 73.09 0.58
CA PHE A 32 8.11 74.20 1.01
C PHE A 32 6.66 73.99 0.47
N ALA A 33 5.68 74.78 0.90
CA ALA A 33 4.25 74.57 0.62
C ALA A 33 3.64 75.46 -0.51
N ALA A 34 2.58 74.90 -1.13
CA ALA A 34 1.39 75.55 -1.73
C ALA A 34 1.52 76.70 -2.75
N LEU A 35 1.03 76.47 -3.98
CA LEU A 35 -0.11 77.21 -4.55
C LEU A 35 -0.80 76.42 -5.70
N LEU A 36 -2.04 76.80 -6.02
CA LEU A 36 -3.03 76.14 -6.87
C LEU A 36 -2.55 75.63 -8.25
N GLY A 37 -3.11 74.48 -8.67
CA GLY A 37 -3.21 74.06 -10.07
C GLY A 37 -4.27 72.97 -10.24
N LEU A 38 -5.41 73.27 -10.86
CA LEU A 38 -6.42 72.26 -11.18
C LEU A 38 -5.93 71.36 -12.33
N THR A 39 -5.71 70.08 -12.05
CA THR A 39 -5.80 69.01 -13.04
C THR A 39 -6.63 67.88 -12.45
N GLY A 40 -7.77 67.58 -13.07
CA GLY A 40 -8.60 66.48 -12.64
C GLY A 40 -7.86 65.16 -12.85
N LEU A 41 -7.70 64.38 -11.78
CA LEU A 41 -7.43 62.95 -11.89
C LEU A 41 -8.69 62.29 -12.44
N THR A 42 -8.80 62.25 -13.77
CA THR A 42 -9.58 61.20 -14.41
C THR A 42 -8.97 59.88 -13.97
N ALA A 43 -9.67 59.14 -13.11
CA ALA A 43 -9.37 57.73 -12.93
C ALA A 43 -9.34 57.12 -14.33
N ALA A 44 -8.21 56.50 -14.70
CA ALA A 44 -8.22 55.61 -15.84
C ALA A 44 -9.34 54.58 -15.57
N PRO A 45 -10.25 54.31 -16.51
CA PRO A 45 -11.19 53.23 -16.32
C PRO A 45 -10.37 51.99 -16.00
N ALA A 46 -10.77 51.24 -14.96
CA ALA A 46 -10.30 49.88 -14.83
C ALA A 46 -10.56 49.22 -16.19
N LEU A 47 -9.52 48.64 -16.79
CA LEU A 47 -9.70 47.80 -17.96
C LEU A 47 -10.76 46.78 -17.55
N ALA A 48 -11.88 46.75 -18.27
CA ALA A 48 -12.81 45.67 -18.12
C ALA A 48 -12.03 44.42 -18.55
N ASP A 49 -11.87 43.46 -17.63
CA ASP A 49 -11.37 42.15 -18.00
C ASP A 49 -12.28 41.63 -19.12
N ASP A 50 -11.69 41.19 -20.24
CA ASP A 50 -12.46 40.55 -21.30
C ASP A 50 -13.24 39.38 -20.68
N PRO A 51 -14.55 39.22 -20.97
CA PRO A 51 -15.36 38.20 -20.32
C PRO A 51 -14.77 36.81 -20.56
N VAL A 52 -14.52 36.08 -19.49
CA VAL A 52 -13.99 34.71 -19.55
C VAL A 52 -15.09 33.83 -20.13
N GLU A 53 -14.92 33.42 -21.40
CA GLU A 53 -15.87 32.57 -22.11
C GLU A 53 -15.82 31.13 -21.58
N ALA A 54 -16.99 30.51 -21.35
CA ALA A 54 -17.07 29.08 -21.05
C ALA A 54 -16.64 28.24 -22.25
N ARG A 55 -15.56 27.45 -22.08
CA ARG A 55 -14.98 26.61 -23.15
C ARG A 55 -15.15 25.14 -22.81
N GLY A 56 -15.71 24.39 -23.75
CA GLY A 56 -16.08 22.99 -23.61
C GLY A 56 -17.05 22.57 -24.71
N LEU A 57 -17.68 21.42 -24.53
CA LEU A 57 -18.69 20.83 -25.41
C LEU A 57 -20.02 20.65 -24.65
N LYS A 58 -21.13 20.61 -25.39
CA LYS A 58 -22.42 20.16 -24.86
C LYS A 58 -22.47 18.63 -24.94
N GLY A 59 -22.45 17.97 -23.80
CA GLY A 59 -22.62 16.51 -23.67
C GLY A 59 -24.08 16.14 -23.45
N GLU A 60 -24.65 15.36 -24.36
CA GLU A 60 -26.00 14.80 -24.29
C GLU A 60 -25.91 13.31 -23.91
N TYR A 61 -26.52 12.93 -22.79
CA TYR A 61 -26.39 11.60 -22.17
C TYR A 61 -27.70 10.83 -22.32
N TYR A 62 -27.62 9.65 -22.94
CA TYR A 62 -28.76 8.82 -23.29
C TYR A 62 -28.63 7.43 -22.67
N THR A 63 -29.76 6.81 -22.34
CA THR A 63 -29.80 5.35 -22.17
C THR A 63 -30.10 4.66 -23.49
N GLN A 64 -29.53 3.48 -23.71
CA GLN A 64 -29.83 2.60 -24.85
C GLN A 64 -31.22 1.95 -24.71
N SER A 65 -31.79 1.45 -25.82
CA SER A 65 -33.12 0.81 -25.86
C SER A 65 -33.14 -0.60 -25.29
N ALA A 66 -32.01 -1.30 -25.32
CA ALA A 66 -31.76 -2.60 -24.72
C ALA A 66 -30.25 -2.80 -24.54
N PRO A 67 -29.80 -3.77 -23.71
CA PRO A 67 -28.39 -4.09 -23.61
C PRO A 67 -27.79 -4.50 -24.96
N GLY A 68 -26.64 -3.93 -25.30
CA GLY A 68 -25.95 -4.15 -26.58
C GLY A 68 -26.62 -3.50 -27.81
N ALA A 69 -27.52 -2.52 -27.63
CA ALA A 69 -28.20 -1.86 -28.75
C ALA A 69 -27.38 -0.72 -29.37
N PHE A 70 -26.50 -0.09 -28.59
CA PHE A 70 -25.59 0.99 -28.97
C PHE A 70 -26.30 2.16 -29.68
N ASP A 71 -27.50 2.50 -29.19
CA ASP A 71 -28.40 3.51 -29.75
C ASP A 71 -28.73 4.66 -28.78
N PHE A 72 -29.08 5.80 -29.36
CA PHE A 72 -29.44 7.02 -28.63
C PHE A 72 -30.94 7.04 -28.30
N HIS A 73 -31.42 6.09 -27.48
CA HIS A 73 -32.86 5.85 -27.31
C HIS A 73 -33.58 6.94 -26.49
N GLU A 74 -33.17 7.20 -25.25
CA GLU A 74 -33.83 8.17 -24.37
C GLU A 74 -32.79 9.13 -23.77
N LEU A 75 -32.91 10.43 -24.10
CA LEU A 75 -32.09 11.49 -23.50
C LEU A 75 -32.46 11.67 -22.02
N LYS A 76 -31.47 11.58 -21.14
CA LYS A 76 -31.64 11.74 -19.68
C LYS A 76 -31.09 13.06 -19.16
N ALA A 77 -29.95 13.51 -19.66
CA ALA A 77 -29.32 14.75 -19.25
C ALA A 77 -28.59 15.46 -20.39
N THR A 78 -28.46 16.78 -20.27
CA THR A 78 -27.59 17.63 -21.08
C THR A 78 -26.65 18.36 -20.13
N THR A 79 -25.35 18.28 -20.35
CA THR A 79 -24.32 18.78 -19.44
C THR A 79 -23.20 19.52 -20.18
N PHE A 80 -22.33 20.20 -19.43
CA PHE A 80 -21.13 20.86 -19.94
C PHE A 80 -19.89 19.98 -19.73
N ASP A 81 -19.11 19.79 -20.78
CA ASP A 81 -17.88 19.01 -20.77
C ASP A 81 -16.67 19.88 -21.13
N PRO A 82 -15.81 20.27 -20.18
CA PRO A 82 -14.67 21.14 -20.47
C PRO A 82 -13.62 20.45 -21.35
N THR A 83 -13.48 19.13 -21.23
CA THR A 83 -12.57 18.28 -22.01
C THR A 83 -13.26 16.95 -22.35
N VAL A 84 -12.63 16.17 -23.25
CA VAL A 84 -12.94 14.74 -23.44
C VAL A 84 -11.66 13.96 -23.22
N ASP A 85 -11.29 13.82 -21.95
CA ASP A 85 -10.09 13.09 -21.50
C ASP A 85 -10.44 12.51 -20.12
N PHE A 86 -11.09 11.34 -20.13
CA PHE A 86 -11.72 10.72 -18.97
C PHE A 86 -11.03 9.39 -18.62
N ASP A 87 -10.32 9.36 -17.50
CA ASP A 87 -9.76 8.14 -16.91
C ASP A 87 -10.87 7.17 -16.44
N THR A 88 -12.03 7.71 -16.04
CA THR A 88 -13.29 6.96 -15.86
C THR A 88 -14.50 7.85 -16.20
N LEU A 89 -15.55 7.25 -16.77
CA LEU A 89 -16.85 7.90 -17.04
C LEU A 89 -17.97 7.42 -16.11
N GLU A 90 -17.81 6.30 -15.40
CA GLU A 90 -18.89 5.62 -14.64
C GLU A 90 -19.66 6.56 -13.69
N PRO A 91 -19.01 7.39 -12.83
CA PRO A 91 -19.75 8.23 -11.88
C PRO A 91 -20.65 9.23 -12.59
N ARG A 92 -20.22 9.70 -13.77
CA ARG A 92 -20.93 10.67 -14.60
C ARG A 92 -22.05 10.02 -15.39
N LEU A 93 -21.81 8.85 -15.99
CA LEU A 93 -22.84 8.06 -16.66
C LEU A 93 -23.97 7.66 -15.71
N ALA A 94 -23.60 7.13 -14.53
CA ALA A 94 -24.54 6.73 -13.49
C ALA A 94 -25.43 7.87 -13.01
N ALA A 95 -24.87 9.06 -12.79
CA ALA A 95 -25.65 10.21 -12.34
C ALA A 95 -26.45 10.89 -13.47
N ALA A 96 -25.90 10.96 -14.69
CA ALA A 96 -26.56 11.58 -15.83
C ALA A 96 -27.73 10.73 -16.38
N THR A 97 -27.69 9.41 -16.20
CA THR A 97 -28.67 8.49 -16.82
C THR A 97 -29.40 7.56 -15.85
N GLY A 98 -28.90 7.42 -14.62
CA GLY A 98 -29.34 6.43 -13.63
C GLY A 98 -28.59 5.09 -13.66
N ARG A 99 -27.60 4.92 -14.55
CA ARG A 99 -26.77 3.70 -14.69
C ARG A 99 -25.42 3.97 -15.40
N PRO A 100 -24.34 3.25 -15.06
CA PRO A 100 -23.07 3.37 -15.78
C PRO A 100 -23.11 2.63 -17.13
N ASP A 101 -23.78 1.48 -17.16
CA ASP A 101 -23.89 0.56 -18.30
C ASP A 101 -25.09 0.88 -19.22
N ASP A 102 -25.08 0.35 -20.45
CA ASP A 102 -26.14 0.52 -21.46
C ASP A 102 -26.49 1.99 -21.76
N VAL A 103 -25.47 2.81 -21.97
CA VAL A 103 -25.59 4.26 -22.21
C VAL A 103 -24.91 4.67 -23.50
N SER A 104 -25.24 5.87 -23.98
CA SER A 104 -24.57 6.49 -25.12
C SER A 104 -24.49 7.99 -24.91
N VAL A 105 -23.36 8.58 -25.29
CA VAL A 105 -23.09 10.00 -25.09
C VAL A 105 -22.79 10.66 -26.43
N ARG A 106 -23.32 11.86 -26.63
CA ARG A 106 -23.01 12.72 -27.78
C ARG A 106 -22.48 14.06 -27.30
N TRP A 107 -21.22 14.36 -27.58
CA TRP A 107 -20.66 15.69 -27.40
C TRP A 107 -20.76 16.49 -28.70
N THR A 108 -21.17 17.76 -28.60
CA THR A 108 -21.29 18.69 -29.73
C THR A 108 -20.75 20.07 -29.37
N GLY A 109 -20.16 20.75 -30.35
CA GLY A 109 -19.64 22.11 -30.18
C GLY A 109 -18.79 22.54 -31.37
N ARG A 110 -17.85 23.45 -31.13
CA ARG A 110 -16.80 23.82 -32.09
C ARG A 110 -15.43 23.46 -31.55
N ILE A 111 -14.50 23.19 -32.46
CA ILE A 111 -13.06 23.13 -32.20
C ILE A 111 -12.34 24.25 -32.96
N VAL A 112 -11.41 24.91 -32.28
CA VAL A 112 -10.61 26.05 -32.76
C VAL A 112 -9.13 25.70 -32.55
N PRO A 113 -8.37 25.34 -33.60
CA PRO A 113 -6.96 25.00 -33.48
C PRO A 113 -6.10 26.25 -33.33
N GLU A 114 -4.92 26.10 -32.72
CA GLU A 114 -3.96 27.20 -32.57
C GLU A 114 -2.99 27.29 -33.76
N ARG A 115 -2.79 26.18 -34.48
CA ARG A 115 -1.95 26.12 -35.68
C ARG A 115 -2.74 25.92 -36.98
N THR A 116 -2.10 26.26 -38.09
CA THR A 116 -2.63 26.02 -39.45
C THR A 116 -1.87 24.85 -40.09
N GLY A 117 -2.61 23.91 -40.68
CA GLY A 117 -2.07 22.76 -41.41
C GLY A 117 -2.74 21.44 -41.04
N PRO A 118 -2.11 20.30 -41.37
CA PRO A 118 -2.67 18.97 -41.12
C PRO A 118 -2.64 18.61 -39.63
N HIS A 119 -3.82 18.45 -39.04
CA HIS A 119 -4.03 17.95 -37.67
C HIS A 119 -4.46 16.49 -37.72
N THR A 120 -3.86 15.65 -36.88
CA THR A 120 -4.24 14.25 -36.75
C THR A 120 -4.99 14.04 -35.45
N PHE A 121 -6.21 13.53 -35.48
CA PHE A 121 -6.98 13.16 -34.29
C PHE A 121 -6.81 11.68 -33.96
N SER A 122 -6.76 11.35 -32.68
CA SER A 122 -6.74 9.97 -32.18
C SER A 122 -7.73 9.83 -31.03
N ILE A 123 -8.39 8.67 -30.92
CA ILE A 123 -9.23 8.33 -29.78
C ILE A 123 -8.84 6.93 -29.32
N ILE A 124 -8.61 6.78 -28.02
CA ILE A 124 -8.65 5.51 -27.30
C ILE A 124 -9.75 5.62 -26.25
N GLY A 125 -10.46 4.53 -26.02
CA GLY A 125 -11.54 4.46 -25.06
C GLY A 125 -11.94 3.02 -24.80
N ASP A 126 -12.77 2.83 -23.79
CA ASP A 126 -13.60 1.63 -23.68
C ASP A 126 -14.64 1.64 -24.81
N ASN A 127 -15.12 0.46 -25.19
CA ASN A 127 -16.25 0.30 -26.12
C ASN A 127 -16.12 1.16 -27.43
N GLY A 128 -17.26 1.54 -28.04
CA GLY A 128 -17.28 2.15 -29.37
C GLY A 128 -17.43 3.67 -29.40
N PHE A 129 -16.73 4.31 -30.34
CA PHE A 129 -16.69 5.77 -30.52
C PHE A 129 -16.60 6.22 -31.98
N ARG A 130 -17.11 7.43 -32.28
CA ARG A 130 -17.12 8.04 -33.63
C ARG A 130 -16.92 9.55 -33.58
N LEU A 131 -15.99 10.07 -34.39
CA LEU A 131 -15.62 11.49 -34.42
C LEU A 131 -15.93 12.13 -35.77
N TRP A 132 -16.54 13.32 -35.74
CA TRP A 132 -16.71 14.19 -36.90
C TRP A 132 -16.04 15.54 -36.65
N ILE A 133 -15.31 16.05 -37.65
CA ILE A 133 -14.69 17.38 -37.68
C ILE A 133 -15.14 18.09 -38.96
N GLY A 134 -15.65 19.32 -38.85
CA GLY A 134 -16.21 20.06 -39.98
C GLY A 134 -17.38 19.35 -40.69
N GLY A 135 -18.08 18.45 -39.99
CA GLY A 135 -19.11 17.57 -40.55
C GLY A 135 -18.58 16.32 -41.28
N GLN A 136 -17.27 16.15 -41.44
CA GLN A 136 -16.67 14.95 -42.03
C GLN A 136 -16.37 13.90 -40.96
N LEU A 137 -16.76 12.64 -41.21
CA LEU A 137 -16.46 11.50 -40.34
C LEU A 137 -14.95 11.20 -40.41
N ALA A 138 -14.26 11.36 -39.28
CA ALA A 138 -12.80 11.26 -39.16
C ALA A 138 -12.35 9.94 -38.52
N ILE A 139 -13.12 9.43 -37.55
CA ILE A 139 -12.92 8.13 -36.89
C ILE A 139 -14.28 7.43 -36.83
N ASP A 140 -14.34 6.17 -37.24
CA ASP A 140 -15.53 5.32 -37.13
C ASP A 140 -15.19 3.96 -36.52
N HIS A 141 -15.40 3.82 -35.21
CA HIS A 141 -15.11 2.61 -34.44
C HIS A 141 -16.28 2.28 -33.51
N TRP A 142 -17.44 2.00 -34.12
CA TRP A 142 -18.65 1.61 -33.38
C TRP A 142 -18.67 0.10 -33.11
N VAL A 143 -17.73 -0.35 -32.28
CA VAL A 143 -17.45 -1.77 -31.99
C VAL A 143 -17.40 -1.99 -30.48
N ASP A 144 -17.93 -3.13 -30.02
CA ASP A 144 -17.87 -3.61 -28.63
C ASP A 144 -16.49 -4.26 -28.37
N ASP A 145 -15.44 -3.43 -28.32
CA ASP A 145 -14.09 -3.77 -27.83
C ASP A 145 -13.44 -2.56 -27.13
N TRP A 146 -12.41 -2.79 -26.31
CA TRP A 146 -11.84 -1.78 -25.40
C TRP A 146 -10.35 -1.49 -25.64
N ASP A 147 -9.92 -0.29 -25.26
CA ASP A 147 -8.54 0.21 -25.26
C ASP A 147 -7.81 0.12 -26.62
N ARG A 148 -8.57 0.25 -27.72
CA ARG A 148 -8.03 0.22 -29.09
C ARG A 148 -7.93 1.60 -29.73
N GLU A 149 -6.76 2.24 -29.57
CA GLU A 149 -6.52 3.55 -30.17
C GLU A 149 -6.74 3.56 -31.69
N GLN A 150 -7.68 4.39 -32.14
CA GLN A 150 -7.90 4.73 -33.53
C GLN A 150 -7.28 6.08 -33.85
N THR A 151 -6.84 6.25 -35.09
CA THR A 151 -6.23 7.50 -35.56
C THR A 151 -6.78 7.89 -36.93
N ALA A 152 -7.29 9.12 -37.04
CA ALA A 152 -7.83 9.68 -38.26
C ALA A 152 -6.75 9.88 -39.34
N GLN A 153 -7.18 10.04 -40.59
CA GLN A 153 -6.31 10.70 -41.59
C GLN A 153 -6.14 12.18 -41.21
N PRO A 154 -4.99 12.82 -41.54
CA PRO A 154 -4.78 14.22 -41.22
C PRO A 154 -5.81 15.14 -41.89
N ILE A 155 -6.29 16.12 -41.14
CA ILE A 155 -7.31 17.10 -41.55
C ILE A 155 -6.67 18.48 -41.61
N ASP A 156 -6.72 19.16 -42.75
CA ASP A 156 -6.23 20.53 -42.88
C ASP A 156 -7.16 21.51 -42.16
N LEU A 157 -6.69 22.06 -41.04
CA LEU A 157 -7.40 23.09 -40.28
C LEU A 157 -6.62 24.42 -40.31
N THR A 158 -7.33 25.53 -40.11
CA THR A 158 -6.77 26.89 -40.06
C THR A 158 -6.84 27.44 -38.65
N ALA A 159 -5.71 27.96 -38.14
CA ALA A 159 -5.61 28.57 -36.82
C ALA A 159 -6.71 29.61 -36.58
N GLY A 160 -7.36 29.55 -35.42
CA GLY A 160 -8.43 30.49 -35.04
C GLY A 160 -9.76 30.32 -35.79
N THR A 161 -9.86 29.39 -36.76
CA THR A 161 -11.14 29.07 -37.43
C THR A 161 -11.91 28.03 -36.62
N ALA A 162 -13.20 28.28 -36.37
CA ALA A 162 -14.07 27.35 -35.68
C ALA A 162 -14.66 26.30 -36.63
N TYR A 163 -14.44 25.02 -36.35
CA TYR A 163 -14.99 23.88 -37.08
C TYR A 163 -16.01 23.16 -36.20
N ASP A 164 -17.12 22.65 -36.75
CA ASP A 164 -18.03 21.77 -36.00
C ASP A 164 -17.29 20.52 -35.51
N ILE A 165 -17.47 20.17 -34.24
CA ILE A 165 -17.07 18.87 -33.70
C ILE A 165 -18.31 18.13 -33.18
N LYS A 166 -18.41 16.85 -33.53
CA LYS A 166 -19.32 15.90 -32.90
C LYS A 166 -18.53 14.65 -32.54
N LEU A 167 -18.67 14.20 -31.30
CA LEU A 167 -18.16 12.92 -30.83
C LEU A 167 -19.33 12.11 -30.29
N GLU A 168 -19.40 10.84 -30.67
CA GLU A 168 -20.38 9.88 -30.16
C GLU A 168 -19.62 8.72 -29.51
N TYR A 169 -20.16 8.19 -28.41
CA TYR A 169 -19.62 7.09 -27.61
C TYR A 169 -20.78 6.21 -27.11
N PHE A 170 -20.53 4.92 -26.87
CA PHE A 170 -21.41 4.06 -26.09
C PHE A 170 -20.62 3.31 -25.02
N GLU A 171 -21.31 2.98 -23.92
CA GLU A 171 -20.83 2.01 -22.93
C GLU A 171 -21.84 0.85 -22.84
N HIS A 172 -21.35 -0.37 -22.71
CA HIS A 172 -22.12 -1.60 -22.63
C HIS A 172 -22.05 -2.22 -21.24
N TYR A 173 -20.84 -2.57 -20.79
CA TYR A 173 -20.59 -3.15 -19.46
C TYR A 173 -19.11 -3.11 -19.10
N GLY A 174 -18.81 -2.84 -17.83
CA GLY A 174 -17.47 -3.02 -17.27
C GLY A 174 -16.84 -1.71 -16.86
N GLY A 175 -15.70 -1.37 -17.46
CA GLY A 175 -15.09 -0.05 -17.27
C GLY A 175 -15.83 1.01 -18.10
N SER A 176 -15.33 2.24 -18.06
CA SER A 176 -15.64 3.23 -19.10
C SER A 176 -14.56 4.31 -19.11
N ASN A 177 -13.78 4.43 -20.18
CA ASN A 177 -12.75 5.46 -20.36
C ASN A 177 -12.84 6.08 -21.76
N LEU A 178 -12.41 7.33 -21.94
CA LEU A 178 -12.42 7.97 -23.26
C LEU A 178 -11.46 9.16 -23.35
N HIS A 179 -10.49 9.07 -24.26
CA HIS A 179 -9.42 10.05 -24.45
C HIS A 179 -9.38 10.58 -25.90
N LEU A 180 -9.90 11.80 -26.12
CA LEU A 180 -9.78 12.51 -27.40
C LEU A 180 -8.46 13.28 -27.45
N ARG A 181 -7.59 12.88 -28.37
CA ARG A 181 -6.25 13.46 -28.57
C ARG A 181 -6.09 14.04 -29.97
N TRP A 182 -5.20 15.01 -30.10
CA TRP A 182 -4.76 15.52 -31.39
C TRP A 182 -3.24 15.59 -31.50
N THR A 183 -2.74 15.75 -32.72
CA THR A 183 -1.37 16.18 -33.01
C THR A 183 -1.48 17.38 -33.95
N GLU A 184 -1.16 18.57 -33.44
CA GLU A 184 -1.06 19.77 -34.27
C GLU A 184 0.13 19.69 -35.26
N PRO A 185 0.13 20.49 -36.35
CA PRO A 185 1.27 20.68 -37.23
C PRO A 185 2.59 20.95 -36.49
N GLY A 186 3.52 20.00 -36.59
CA GLY A 186 4.83 20.05 -35.92
C GLY A 186 4.77 19.95 -34.39
N GLY A 187 3.65 19.46 -33.83
CA GLY A 187 3.49 19.14 -32.41
C GLY A 187 3.71 17.66 -32.09
N SER A 188 3.38 17.29 -30.86
CA SER A 188 3.28 15.91 -30.37
C SER A 188 1.83 15.53 -30.11
N LYS A 189 1.53 14.24 -29.96
CA LYS A 189 0.18 13.78 -29.60
C LYS A 189 -0.13 14.16 -28.14
N GLU A 190 -1.22 14.86 -27.93
CA GLU A 190 -1.68 15.36 -26.62
C GLU A 190 -3.23 15.34 -26.54
N PRO A 191 -3.83 15.32 -25.33
CA PRO A 191 -5.27 15.57 -25.17
C PRO A 191 -5.69 16.90 -25.79
N VAL A 192 -6.86 16.95 -26.43
CA VAL A 192 -7.37 18.21 -26.99
C VAL A 192 -7.69 19.17 -25.83
N PRO A 193 -7.01 20.32 -25.70
CA PRO A 193 -7.14 21.18 -24.54
C PRO A 193 -8.50 21.87 -24.51
N GLN A 194 -9.04 22.11 -23.30
CA GLN A 194 -10.27 22.89 -23.08
C GLN A 194 -10.26 24.21 -23.86
N ALA A 195 -9.10 24.87 -23.96
CA ALA A 195 -8.91 26.12 -24.68
C ALA A 195 -9.29 26.06 -26.18
N ALA A 196 -9.26 24.87 -26.80
CA ALA A 196 -9.64 24.65 -28.20
C ALA A 196 -11.16 24.49 -28.41
N PHE A 197 -11.94 24.14 -27.39
CA PHE A 197 -13.38 23.93 -27.53
C PHE A 197 -14.20 25.22 -27.39
N ARG A 198 -15.33 25.30 -28.07
CA ARG A 198 -16.40 26.30 -27.83
C ARG A 198 -17.76 25.62 -27.83
N LEU A 199 -18.68 26.18 -27.05
CA LEU A 199 -20.05 25.68 -26.98
C LEU A 199 -20.78 25.80 -28.34
N PRO A 200 -21.74 24.91 -28.63
CA PRO A 200 -22.60 25.07 -29.79
C PRO A 200 -23.54 26.26 -29.61
N GLU A 201 -23.95 26.87 -30.72
CA GLU A 201 -24.93 27.97 -30.72
C GLU A 201 -26.24 27.55 -30.05
N GLY A 202 -26.76 28.39 -29.15
CA GLY A 202 -27.99 28.13 -28.40
C GLY A 202 -27.84 27.22 -27.18
N PHE A 203 -26.60 26.96 -26.72
CA PHE A 203 -26.33 26.31 -25.43
C PHE A 203 -25.55 27.27 -24.53
N ASP A 204 -26.27 27.96 -23.65
CA ASP A 204 -25.69 28.80 -22.60
C ASP A 204 -25.33 27.95 -21.38
N TYR A 205 -24.19 28.23 -20.75
CA TYR A 205 -23.71 27.54 -19.54
C TYR A 205 -23.25 28.55 -18.50
N ASP A 206 -23.70 28.36 -17.26
CA ASP A 206 -23.51 29.25 -16.11
C ASP A 206 -22.90 28.54 -14.89
N GLY A 207 -22.55 27.25 -15.00
CA GLY A 207 -21.83 26.53 -13.96
C GLY A 207 -20.31 26.80 -13.93
N PRO A 208 -19.56 26.09 -13.09
CA PRO A 208 -18.10 26.21 -13.03
C PRO A 208 -17.44 25.77 -14.34
N ILE A 209 -16.52 26.58 -14.84
CA ILE A 209 -15.64 26.29 -15.99
C ILE A 209 -14.39 25.52 -15.60
N ALA A 210 -14.03 25.52 -14.31
CA ALA A 210 -13.03 24.64 -13.72
C ALA A 210 -13.35 24.31 -12.24
N THR A 211 -12.83 23.19 -11.78
CA THR A 211 -12.90 22.71 -10.40
C THR A 211 -11.47 22.35 -9.95
N THR A 212 -11.11 22.56 -8.69
CA THR A 212 -9.83 22.08 -8.13
C THR A 212 -9.90 21.92 -6.61
N VAL A 213 -9.44 20.77 -6.08
CA VAL A 213 -9.10 20.68 -4.64
C VAL A 213 -7.77 21.37 -4.45
N LEU A 214 -7.72 22.42 -3.63
CA LEU A 214 -6.53 23.24 -3.43
C LEU A 214 -5.43 22.50 -2.64
N GLY A 215 -4.22 23.08 -2.65
CA GLY A 215 -3.03 22.50 -2.00
C GLY A 215 -3.13 22.28 -0.49
N ASP A 216 -4.09 22.94 0.18
CA ASP A 216 -4.38 22.73 1.61
C ASP A 216 -5.14 21.42 1.89
N GLY A 217 -5.66 20.75 0.86
CA GLY A 217 -6.50 19.56 0.95
C GLY A 217 -7.86 19.77 1.60
N ARG A 218 -8.23 21.01 1.95
CA ARG A 218 -9.45 21.36 2.71
C ARG A 218 -10.34 22.39 2.02
N THR A 219 -9.89 22.96 0.91
CA THR A 219 -10.67 23.91 0.12
C THR A 219 -10.89 23.37 -1.27
N LEU A 220 -12.14 23.35 -1.70
CA LEU A 220 -12.54 23.09 -3.08
C LEU A 220 -12.85 24.43 -3.76
N LYS A 221 -12.13 24.75 -4.85
CA LYS A 221 -12.37 25.94 -5.67
C LYS A 221 -13.18 25.56 -6.91
N LEU A 222 -14.26 26.30 -7.14
CA LEU A 222 -15.06 26.28 -8.36
C LEU A 222 -14.87 27.63 -9.05
N ASP A 223 -14.28 27.63 -10.24
CA ASP A 223 -14.05 28.82 -11.06
C ASP A 223 -15.19 29.00 -12.05
N PHE A 224 -15.79 30.20 -12.14
CA PHE A 224 -16.89 30.51 -13.04
C PHE A 224 -16.45 31.51 -14.12
N ALA A 225 -17.14 31.50 -15.26
CA ALA A 225 -17.01 32.50 -16.32
C ALA A 225 -17.45 33.90 -15.84
N GLN A 226 -18.47 33.93 -14.99
CA GLN A 226 -19.13 35.12 -14.47
C GLN A 226 -18.85 35.35 -12.98
N ARG A 227 -18.98 36.60 -12.54
CA ARG A 227 -18.95 36.95 -11.11
C ARG A 227 -20.18 36.42 -10.41
N LEU A 228 -20.01 35.92 -9.19
CA LEU A 228 -21.10 35.40 -8.36
C LEU A 228 -21.65 36.47 -7.41
N ALA A 229 -22.93 36.34 -7.06
CA ALA A 229 -23.46 36.98 -5.85
C ALA A 229 -22.96 36.23 -4.59
N PRO A 230 -23.04 36.82 -3.39
CA PRO A 230 -22.81 36.09 -2.15
C PRO A 230 -23.75 34.87 -2.07
N PRO A 231 -23.22 33.65 -1.85
CA PRO A 231 -24.03 32.44 -1.81
C PRO A 231 -25.00 32.48 -0.62
N PRO A 232 -26.22 31.92 -0.76
CA PRO A 232 -27.16 31.84 0.35
C PRO A 232 -26.68 30.86 1.42
N ALA A 233 -27.20 31.04 2.64
CA ALA A 233 -27.03 30.04 3.70
C ALA A 233 -27.75 28.74 3.32
N GLY A 234 -27.08 27.60 3.47
CA GLY A 234 -27.59 26.29 3.06
C GLY A 234 -27.23 25.86 1.63
N LEU A 235 -26.46 26.66 0.87
CA LEU A 235 -26.02 26.25 -0.49
C LEU A 235 -25.32 24.87 -0.51
N THR A 236 -24.61 24.51 0.56
CA THR A 236 -23.92 23.21 0.65
C THR A 236 -24.83 22.02 0.94
N ASP A 237 -26.09 22.23 1.35
CA ASP A 237 -27.10 21.17 1.42
C ASP A 237 -27.56 20.74 0.01
N HIS A 238 -27.33 21.62 -0.98
CA HIS A 238 -27.63 21.44 -2.41
C HIS A 238 -26.38 21.11 -3.25
N LEU A 239 -25.22 20.95 -2.60
CA LEU A 239 -23.97 20.52 -3.23
C LEU A 239 -23.60 19.12 -2.77
N GLU A 240 -23.10 18.32 -3.71
CA GLU A 240 -22.46 17.05 -3.43
C GLU A 240 -21.06 17.06 -4.04
N ALA A 241 -20.04 16.77 -3.24
CA ALA A 241 -18.70 16.48 -3.73
C ALA A 241 -18.40 14.99 -3.52
N VAL A 242 -17.91 14.31 -4.55
CA VAL A 242 -17.38 12.95 -4.50
C VAL A 242 -15.90 13.03 -4.88
N ILE A 243 -14.98 12.58 -4.02
CA ILE A 243 -13.54 12.82 -4.20
C ILE A 243 -12.76 11.52 -4.02
N GLY A 244 -12.76 10.69 -5.07
CA GLY A 244 -12.42 9.28 -4.93
C GLY A 244 -13.48 8.56 -4.09
N GLY A 245 -14.50 8.02 -4.77
CA GLY A 245 -15.47 7.03 -4.26
C GLY A 245 -16.45 7.47 -3.17
N ALA A 246 -16.02 8.24 -2.16
CA ALA A 246 -16.86 8.70 -1.06
C ALA A 246 -17.48 10.07 -1.33
N LYS A 247 -18.67 10.31 -0.74
CA LYS A 247 -19.27 11.63 -0.59
C LYS A 247 -18.56 12.41 0.53
N TRP A 248 -18.09 13.61 0.23
CA TRP A 248 -17.40 14.47 1.21
C TRP A 248 -18.38 15.26 2.08
N PRO A 249 -18.12 15.36 3.40
CA PRO A 249 -18.78 16.36 4.25
C PRO A 249 -18.31 17.77 3.85
N LEU A 250 -19.29 18.63 3.54
CA LEU A 250 -19.07 20.01 3.10
C LEU A 250 -19.35 21.00 4.23
N GLY A 251 -18.36 21.87 4.49
CA GLY A 251 -18.48 22.99 5.41
C GLY A 251 -19.14 24.20 4.73
N THR A 252 -18.62 25.41 4.97
CA THR A 252 -19.20 26.64 4.38
C THR A 252 -18.75 26.88 2.93
N ALA A 253 -19.69 27.26 2.06
CA ALA A 253 -19.39 27.88 0.76
C ALA A 253 -19.32 29.42 0.89
N ARG A 254 -18.35 30.05 0.19
CA ARG A 254 -18.16 31.52 0.16
C ARG A 254 -17.44 31.96 -1.12
N PRO A 255 -17.58 33.21 -1.59
CA PRO A 255 -16.77 33.71 -2.70
C PRO A 255 -15.29 33.75 -2.31
N ASP A 256 -14.39 33.64 -3.29
CA ASP A 256 -12.97 33.91 -3.08
C ASP A 256 -12.76 35.43 -2.90
N PRO A 257 -12.19 35.90 -1.78
CA PRO A 257 -11.90 37.33 -1.59
C PRO A 257 -10.86 37.89 -2.57
N ALA A 258 -10.08 37.03 -3.24
CA ALA A 258 -9.15 37.43 -4.30
C ALA A 258 -9.80 37.40 -5.70
N ASP A 259 -10.89 36.66 -5.89
CA ASP A 259 -11.51 36.38 -7.18
C ASP A 259 -13.05 36.27 -7.07
N PRO A 260 -13.82 37.32 -7.38
CA PRO A 260 -15.28 37.32 -7.26
C PRO A 260 -15.98 36.41 -8.29
N SER A 261 -15.25 35.78 -9.20
CA SER A 261 -15.76 34.73 -10.11
C SER A 261 -15.48 33.31 -9.59
N ALA A 262 -14.92 33.15 -8.38
CA ALA A 262 -14.70 31.84 -7.80
C ALA A 262 -15.50 31.60 -6.50
N LEU A 263 -15.99 30.38 -6.33
CA LEU A 263 -16.60 29.88 -5.10
C LEU A 263 -15.62 28.93 -4.39
N LEU A 264 -15.38 29.18 -3.11
CA LEU A 264 -14.60 28.33 -2.23
C LEU A 264 -15.55 27.58 -1.30
N VAL A 265 -15.55 26.25 -1.40
CA VAL A 265 -16.31 25.33 -0.53
C VAL A 265 -15.33 24.66 0.41
N ALA A 266 -15.57 24.77 1.72
CA ALA A 266 -14.77 24.06 2.72
C ALA A 266 -15.09 22.56 2.71
N LEU A 267 -14.07 21.73 2.87
CA LEU A 267 -14.16 20.30 3.09
C LEU A 267 -13.83 20.03 4.56
N ASP A 268 -14.73 19.36 5.28
CA ASP A 268 -14.52 19.13 6.72
C ASP A 268 -13.38 18.14 6.97
N GLU A 269 -13.21 17.17 6.07
CA GLU A 269 -12.13 16.18 6.08
C GLU A 269 -11.11 16.43 4.94
N PRO A 270 -9.80 16.22 5.20
CA PRO A 270 -8.76 16.50 4.21
C PRO A 270 -8.76 15.49 3.06
N VAL A 271 -8.66 15.97 1.83
CA VAL A 271 -8.42 15.13 0.65
C VAL A 271 -6.96 14.69 0.64
N VAL A 272 -6.71 13.39 0.49
CA VAL A 272 -5.35 12.84 0.36
C VAL A 272 -4.79 13.17 -1.02
N GLY A 273 -3.54 13.62 -1.06
CA GLY A 273 -2.78 13.86 -2.28
C GLY A 273 -1.32 13.46 -2.08
N ASN A 274 -0.38 14.25 -2.60
CA ASN A 274 1.06 13.99 -2.48
C ASN A 274 1.86 15.28 -2.30
N LYS A 275 3.12 15.19 -1.86
CA LYS A 275 3.98 16.35 -1.56
C LYS A 275 4.12 17.38 -2.70
N THR A 276 3.82 17.01 -3.95
CA THR A 276 3.91 17.84 -5.15
C THR A 276 2.58 18.44 -5.62
N GLY A 277 1.43 18.05 -5.06
CA GLY A 277 0.12 18.47 -5.58
C GLY A 277 -0.18 17.93 -6.98
N THR A 278 0.34 16.74 -7.27
CA THR A 278 0.21 16.03 -8.56
C THR A 278 -0.30 14.60 -8.36
N ALA A 279 -1.10 14.39 -7.32
CA ALA A 279 -1.76 13.11 -7.10
C ALA A 279 -2.76 12.85 -8.23
N ARG A 280 -2.87 11.58 -8.65
CA ARG A 280 -3.93 11.12 -9.55
C ARG A 280 -5.28 11.19 -8.80
N GLY A 281 -6.38 11.25 -9.55
CA GLY A 281 -7.74 11.33 -9.01
C GLY A 281 -8.39 12.71 -9.12
N THR A 282 -9.72 12.71 -9.16
CA THR A 282 -10.58 13.88 -9.37
C THR A 282 -11.47 14.16 -8.17
N ALA A 283 -11.95 15.41 -8.09
CA ALA A 283 -13.14 15.77 -7.34
C ALA A 283 -14.28 16.03 -8.31
N ASP A 284 -15.40 15.33 -8.14
CA ASP A 284 -16.64 15.48 -8.90
C ASP A 284 -17.69 16.22 -8.05
N ILE A 285 -18.25 17.29 -8.59
CA ILE A 285 -19.15 18.20 -7.89
C ILE A 285 -20.47 18.28 -8.65
N ARG A 286 -21.55 18.13 -7.90
CA ARG A 286 -22.93 18.20 -8.37
C ARG A 286 -23.64 19.32 -7.63
N TYR A 287 -24.36 20.15 -8.37
CA TYR A 287 -25.29 21.13 -7.83
C TYR A 287 -26.68 20.86 -8.43
N ASP A 288 -27.70 20.80 -7.59
CA ASP A 288 -29.07 20.44 -8.02
C ASP A 288 -29.85 21.57 -8.70
N GLY A 289 -29.36 22.82 -8.62
CA GLY A 289 -30.02 24.01 -9.15
C GLY A 289 -30.90 24.76 -8.14
N ASP A 290 -31.34 24.10 -7.07
CA ASP A 290 -32.35 24.61 -6.14
C ASP A 290 -31.77 25.40 -4.96
N GLY A 291 -30.46 25.29 -4.70
CA GLY A 291 -29.76 25.99 -3.62
C GLY A 291 -29.59 27.52 -3.77
N GLY A 292 -30.27 28.16 -4.71
CA GLY A 292 -30.36 29.62 -4.83
C GLY A 292 -29.08 30.36 -5.20
N LEU A 293 -28.10 29.69 -5.83
CA LEU A 293 -26.89 30.32 -6.36
C LEU A 293 -27.22 31.24 -7.54
N THR A 294 -26.69 32.47 -7.55
CA THR A 294 -26.87 33.41 -8.67
C THR A 294 -25.57 34.10 -9.08
N GLY A 295 -25.52 34.53 -10.34
CA GLY A 295 -24.55 35.53 -10.80
C GLY A 295 -24.74 36.88 -10.12
N ALA A 296 -23.73 37.75 -10.21
CA ALA A 296 -23.77 39.12 -9.71
C ALA A 296 -24.73 40.04 -10.51
N ASP A 297 -25.20 39.57 -11.67
CA ASP A 297 -26.26 40.14 -12.49
C ASP A 297 -27.68 39.74 -12.02
N GLY A 298 -27.78 38.78 -11.10
CA GLY A 298 -29.04 38.23 -10.57
C GLY A 298 -29.60 37.03 -11.35
N ASN A 299 -28.89 36.52 -12.37
CA ASN A 299 -29.30 35.30 -13.08
C ASN A 299 -29.05 34.07 -12.22
N VAL A 300 -29.99 33.13 -12.21
CA VAL A 300 -29.91 31.89 -11.41
C VAL A 300 -28.96 30.91 -12.11
N VAL A 301 -27.93 30.45 -11.39
CA VAL A 301 -27.04 29.38 -11.85
C VAL A 301 -27.83 28.07 -11.89
N GLN A 302 -27.88 27.40 -13.04
CA GLN A 302 -28.60 26.15 -13.20
C GLN A 302 -27.87 24.98 -12.53
N ALA A 303 -28.55 23.82 -12.45
CA ALA A 303 -27.93 22.57 -12.05
C ALA A 303 -26.69 22.28 -12.89
N PHE A 304 -25.57 21.91 -12.24
CA PHE A 304 -24.31 21.66 -12.94
C PHE A 304 -23.59 20.42 -12.43
N TRP A 305 -22.75 19.89 -13.31
CA TRP A 305 -21.70 18.95 -13.00
C TRP A 305 -20.35 19.64 -13.27
N SER A 306 -19.40 19.51 -12.37
CA SER A 306 -18.02 19.92 -12.63
C SER A 306 -17.04 18.92 -12.03
N SER A 307 -15.98 18.59 -12.75
CA SER A 307 -14.93 17.67 -12.34
C SER A 307 -13.59 18.38 -12.41
N GLY A 308 -12.65 18.06 -11.51
CA GLY A 308 -11.34 18.70 -11.53
C GLY A 308 -10.26 18.00 -10.72
N PRO A 309 -8.97 18.38 -10.94
CA PRO A 309 -7.83 17.69 -10.35
C PRO A 309 -7.73 17.89 -8.84
N ASN A 310 -7.19 16.88 -8.19
CA ASN A 310 -6.72 16.96 -6.81
C ASN A 310 -5.32 17.57 -6.74
N ARG A 311 -5.19 18.78 -6.16
CA ARG A 311 -3.90 19.45 -5.91
C ARG A 311 -3.45 19.37 -4.45
N SER A 312 -4.14 18.61 -3.61
CA SER A 312 -3.82 18.48 -2.19
C SER A 312 -2.38 18.05 -1.95
N THR A 313 -1.74 18.67 -0.94
CA THR A 313 -0.43 18.25 -0.42
C THR A 313 -0.51 17.45 0.88
N TYR A 314 -1.73 17.14 1.35
CA TYR A 314 -1.93 16.31 2.53
C TYR A 314 -1.61 14.84 2.23
N GLN A 315 -0.73 14.26 3.02
CA GLN A 315 -0.37 12.84 2.96
C GLN A 315 -0.92 12.10 4.18
N LEU A 316 -1.37 10.87 4.00
CA LEU A 316 -1.77 10.01 5.11
C LEU A 316 -0.58 9.72 6.03
N ARG A 317 -0.83 9.76 7.34
CA ARG A 317 0.10 9.41 8.42
C ARG A 317 -0.64 8.61 9.46
N THR A 318 -0.07 7.49 9.87
CA THR A 318 -0.54 6.72 11.04
C THR A 318 -0.24 7.47 12.35
N PRO A 319 -0.90 7.10 13.47
CA PRO A 319 -0.61 7.71 14.78
C PRO A 319 0.85 7.63 15.23
N TRP A 320 1.62 6.65 14.74
CA TRP A 320 3.02 6.42 15.15
C TRP A 320 4.04 7.18 14.30
N ALA A 321 3.65 7.72 13.13
CA ALA A 321 4.58 8.41 12.23
C ALA A 321 5.29 9.61 12.87
N ASP A 322 4.60 10.28 13.80
CA ASP A 322 5.10 11.46 14.52
C ASP A 322 5.94 11.09 15.76
N GLU A 323 5.93 9.81 16.17
CA GLU A 323 6.79 9.28 17.24
C GLU A 323 8.19 8.89 16.71
N VAL A 324 8.35 8.76 15.39
CA VAL A 324 9.59 8.30 14.73
C VAL A 324 10.59 9.44 14.54
N GLY A 325 11.85 9.17 14.88
CA GLY A 325 12.95 10.10 14.65
C GLY A 325 14.33 9.42 14.53
N PRO A 326 15.39 10.21 14.25
CA PRO A 326 16.75 9.70 14.01
C PRO A 326 17.38 8.88 15.14
N ASP A 327 16.90 9.02 16.37
CA ASP A 327 17.50 8.39 17.56
C ASP A 327 16.66 7.23 18.11
N ASN A 328 15.48 6.96 17.52
CA ASN A 328 14.52 5.94 17.96
C ASN A 328 13.80 5.22 16.80
N ALA A 329 14.38 5.17 15.60
CA ALA A 329 13.90 4.31 14.51
C ALA A 329 14.21 2.83 14.83
N HIS A 330 13.18 2.04 15.16
CA HIS A 330 13.28 0.63 15.58
C HIS A 330 14.40 0.34 16.60
N PRO A 331 14.35 0.90 17.82
CA PRO A 331 15.42 0.79 18.83
C PRO A 331 15.55 -0.60 19.47
N GLU A 332 14.59 -1.49 19.24
CA GLU A 332 14.49 -2.83 19.81
C GLU A 332 15.43 -3.85 19.16
N TYR A 333 15.72 -4.97 19.85
CA TYR A 333 16.61 -6.00 19.28
C TYR A 333 15.92 -6.74 18.12
N PRO A 334 16.54 -6.86 16.93
CA PRO A 334 15.85 -7.37 15.74
C PRO A 334 15.53 -8.86 15.73
N ARG A 335 16.26 -9.70 16.49
CA ARG A 335 16.12 -11.17 16.44
C ARG A 335 15.64 -11.79 17.76
N PRO A 336 14.32 -11.80 18.05
CA PRO A 336 13.77 -12.40 19.28
C PRO A 336 14.13 -13.87 19.53
N GLN A 337 14.38 -14.66 18.46
CA GLN A 337 14.81 -16.06 18.57
C GLN A 337 16.33 -16.27 18.62
N LEU A 338 17.16 -15.22 18.56
CA LEU A 338 18.62 -15.31 18.69
C LEU A 338 19.20 -14.08 19.41
N THR A 339 18.79 -13.90 20.66
CA THR A 339 19.13 -12.72 21.48
C THR A 339 20.55 -12.78 22.04
N ARG A 340 21.25 -11.64 21.98
CA ARG A 340 22.54 -11.39 22.64
C ARG A 340 22.47 -10.09 23.46
N ASP A 341 23.03 -10.10 24.66
CA ASP A 341 22.96 -8.95 25.58
C ASP A 341 23.75 -7.73 25.06
N ALA A 342 24.88 -7.97 24.39
CA ALA A 342 25.73 -6.94 23.81
C ALA A 342 25.45 -6.80 22.32
N TRP A 343 25.00 -5.62 21.90
CA TRP A 343 24.75 -5.25 20.51
C TRP A 343 24.66 -3.72 20.41
N ARG A 344 24.60 -3.17 19.19
CA ARG A 344 24.34 -1.75 18.95
C ARG A 344 23.58 -1.55 17.64
N ASN A 345 22.46 -0.84 17.74
CA ASN A 345 21.65 -0.41 16.62
C ASN A 345 22.40 0.64 15.76
N LEU A 346 22.24 0.56 14.44
CA LEU A 346 22.81 1.47 13.44
C LEU A 346 21.72 2.16 12.57
N ASN A 347 20.45 2.00 12.91
CA ASN A 347 19.32 2.79 12.39
C ASN A 347 19.46 4.29 12.75
N GLY A 348 18.59 5.12 12.19
CA GLY A 348 18.63 6.57 12.31
C GLY A 348 19.10 7.24 11.02
N ARG A 349 19.62 8.47 11.13
CA ARG A 349 19.96 9.27 9.94
C ARG A 349 21.30 8.85 9.31
N TRP A 350 21.26 8.41 8.06
CA TRP A 350 22.45 8.15 7.22
C TRP A 350 22.64 9.30 6.20
N GLN A 351 23.79 9.33 5.54
CA GLN A 351 24.00 10.14 4.34
C GLN A 351 23.53 9.34 3.11
N PHE A 352 22.96 10.02 2.12
CA PHE A 352 22.36 9.41 0.93
C PHE A 352 22.77 10.16 -0.35
N ALA A 353 22.83 9.44 -1.46
CA ALA A 353 22.82 9.97 -2.82
C ALA A 353 22.31 8.89 -3.79
N ALA A 354 21.70 9.32 -4.89
CA ALA A 354 21.56 8.52 -6.10
C ALA A 354 22.94 8.03 -6.60
N ALA A 355 22.95 6.95 -7.37
CA ALA A 355 24.17 6.35 -7.92
C ALA A 355 24.02 5.97 -9.39
N GLU A 356 25.13 6.00 -10.12
CA GLU A 356 25.16 5.58 -11.53
C GLU A 356 25.62 4.12 -11.70
N ALA A 357 25.22 3.48 -12.80
CA ALA A 357 25.64 2.12 -13.09
C ALA A 357 27.17 2.02 -13.25
N GLY A 358 27.82 1.22 -12.41
CA GLY A 358 29.28 1.06 -12.39
C GLY A 358 30.04 2.16 -11.62
N GLU A 359 29.35 3.07 -10.93
CA GLU A 359 30.00 4.04 -10.05
C GLU A 359 30.81 3.33 -8.96
N GLN A 360 31.96 3.91 -8.60
CA GLN A 360 32.80 3.39 -7.52
C GLN A 360 32.30 3.88 -6.15
N PRO A 361 32.38 3.04 -5.09
CA PRO A 361 31.86 3.39 -3.77
C PRO A 361 32.46 4.71 -3.26
N PRO A 362 31.66 5.60 -2.65
CA PRO A 362 32.05 6.96 -2.25
C PRO A 362 32.93 7.02 -0.99
N VAL A 363 33.99 6.21 -0.93
CA VAL A 363 34.93 6.07 0.19
C VAL A 363 35.53 7.43 0.57
N GLY A 364 35.40 7.81 1.84
CA GLY A 364 35.85 9.10 2.36
C GLY A 364 35.11 10.36 1.85
N LYS A 365 34.12 10.22 0.96
CA LYS A 365 33.29 11.34 0.47
C LYS A 365 32.10 11.58 1.39
N THR A 366 31.59 12.81 1.43
CA THR A 366 30.30 13.12 2.07
C THR A 366 29.21 13.12 1.02
N LEU A 367 28.09 12.44 1.29
CA LEU A 367 26.91 12.46 0.41
C LEU A 367 26.01 13.65 0.77
N ALA A 368 25.28 14.17 -0.22
CA ALA A 368 24.55 15.42 -0.10
C ALA A 368 23.30 15.29 0.81
N GLU A 369 22.53 14.23 0.60
CA GLU A 369 21.20 14.05 1.19
C GLU A 369 21.23 13.22 2.47
N ARG A 370 20.09 13.12 3.16
CA ARG A 370 19.96 12.40 4.42
C ARG A 370 18.69 11.55 4.41
N VAL A 371 18.87 10.25 4.65
CA VAL A 371 17.80 9.26 4.70
C VAL A 371 17.68 8.70 6.12
N LEU A 372 16.45 8.40 6.56
CA LEU A 372 16.19 7.71 7.82
C LEU A 372 16.12 6.19 7.58
N VAL A 373 17.14 5.48 8.05
CA VAL A 373 17.16 4.00 8.04
C VAL A 373 16.42 3.51 9.29
N PRO A 374 15.50 2.53 9.19
CA PRO A 374 15.36 1.59 8.07
C PRO A 374 14.06 1.78 7.28
N TYR A 375 13.73 2.97 6.80
CA TYR A 375 12.52 3.17 5.97
C TYR A 375 12.90 3.23 4.48
N PRO A 376 12.10 2.63 3.56
CA PRO A 376 12.36 2.63 2.12
C PRO A 376 12.51 4.02 1.53
N VAL A 377 13.29 4.17 0.46
CA VAL A 377 13.61 5.49 -0.11
C VAL A 377 12.35 6.27 -0.53
N GLU A 378 11.37 5.56 -1.08
CA GLU A 378 10.09 6.09 -1.54
C GLU A 378 9.16 6.51 -0.39
N SER A 379 9.40 6.05 0.84
CA SER A 379 8.54 6.32 1.99
C SER A 379 8.70 7.73 2.56
N GLN A 380 7.64 8.25 3.18
CA GLN A 380 7.65 9.56 3.84
C GLN A 380 8.62 9.61 5.04
N LEU A 381 8.71 8.52 5.81
CA LEU A 381 9.58 8.44 6.99
C LEU A 381 11.07 8.45 6.64
N SER A 382 11.46 7.98 5.44
CA SER A 382 12.86 8.09 4.98
C SER A 382 13.30 9.53 4.77
N GLY A 383 12.36 10.41 4.38
CA GLY A 383 12.58 11.80 4.02
C GLY A 383 13.12 12.03 2.60
N ILE A 384 13.11 11.01 1.74
CA ILE A 384 13.55 11.10 0.33
C ILE A 384 12.35 11.13 -0.63
N GLU A 385 11.40 10.20 -0.47
CA GLU A 385 10.12 10.15 -1.21
C GLU A 385 10.29 10.23 -2.74
N ARG A 386 11.17 9.40 -3.29
CA ARG A 386 11.31 9.16 -4.74
C ARG A 386 12.00 7.82 -4.96
N HIS A 387 11.75 7.20 -6.12
CA HIS A 387 12.48 6.01 -6.54
C HIS A 387 13.87 6.36 -7.08
N GLU A 388 14.83 5.45 -6.90
CA GLU A 388 16.18 5.49 -7.46
C GLU A 388 16.59 4.04 -7.77
N ASP A 389 16.84 3.66 -9.04
CA ASP A 389 17.30 2.30 -9.38
C ASP A 389 18.57 1.90 -8.58
N ARG A 390 19.42 2.89 -8.29
CA ARG A 390 20.76 2.73 -7.70
C ARG A 390 21.07 3.87 -6.74
N MET A 391 21.66 3.53 -5.60
CA MET A 391 21.87 4.47 -4.51
C MET A 391 23.06 4.11 -3.62
N TRP A 392 23.66 5.14 -2.99
CA TRP A 392 24.69 4.99 -1.97
C TRP A 392 24.20 5.51 -0.62
N TYR A 393 24.30 4.65 0.40
CA TYR A 393 24.17 5.00 1.81
C TYR A 393 25.56 5.13 2.44
N ARG A 394 25.72 6.08 3.37
CA ARG A 394 26.95 6.22 4.16
C ARG A 394 26.69 6.61 5.61
N ARG A 395 27.36 5.94 6.55
CA ARG A 395 27.31 6.23 7.99
C ARG A 395 28.67 6.09 8.67
N ALA A 396 28.90 6.89 9.70
CA ALA A 396 30.00 6.68 10.64
C ALA A 396 29.52 5.95 11.90
N PHE A 397 30.31 5.02 12.43
CA PHE A 397 30.01 4.30 13.67
C PHE A 397 31.24 4.11 14.56
N THR A 398 31.02 3.79 15.84
CA THR A 398 32.08 3.54 16.82
C THR A 398 31.86 2.20 17.52
N VAL A 399 32.86 1.32 17.46
CA VAL A 399 32.86 0.04 18.18
C VAL A 399 33.17 0.30 19.65
N PRO A 400 32.34 -0.14 20.61
CA PRO A 400 32.63 -0.02 22.04
C PRO A 400 33.92 -0.75 22.43
N ALA A 401 34.77 -0.09 23.23
CA ALA A 401 36.11 -0.60 23.55
C ALA A 401 36.08 -1.86 24.46
N ASP A 402 35.06 -1.97 25.31
CA ASP A 402 34.80 -3.09 26.22
C ASP A 402 34.36 -4.39 25.51
N TRP A 403 33.98 -4.30 24.23
CA TRP A 403 33.64 -5.47 23.43
C TRP A 403 34.85 -6.35 23.08
N GLY A 404 36.09 -5.82 23.16
CA GLY A 404 37.32 -6.60 22.97
C GLY A 404 37.46 -7.20 21.56
N ILE A 405 36.96 -6.51 20.54
CA ILE A 405 37.06 -6.94 19.13
C ILE A 405 38.54 -7.03 18.72
N GLY A 406 38.91 -8.13 18.05
CA GLY A 406 40.31 -8.45 17.72
C GLY A 406 41.10 -9.08 18.88
N ALA A 407 40.61 -9.00 20.12
CA ALA A 407 41.20 -9.62 21.31
C ALA A 407 40.44 -10.89 21.75
N GLY A 408 40.14 -11.77 20.77
CA GLY A 408 39.42 -13.02 20.98
C GLY A 408 37.91 -12.98 20.69
N ARG A 409 37.35 -11.79 20.43
CA ARG A 409 36.01 -11.60 19.85
C ARG A 409 36.09 -11.04 18.43
N ARG A 410 35.05 -11.31 17.65
CA ARG A 410 34.85 -10.82 16.27
C ARG A 410 33.61 -9.93 16.23
N LEU A 411 33.52 -9.03 15.26
CA LEU A 411 32.41 -8.08 15.13
C LEU A 411 31.58 -8.43 13.90
N ARG A 412 30.32 -8.79 14.13
CA ARG A 412 29.37 -9.06 13.05
C ARG A 412 28.50 -7.83 12.82
N LEU A 413 28.46 -7.36 11.57
CA LEU A 413 27.50 -6.39 11.06
C LEU A 413 26.35 -7.16 10.41
N ASN A 414 25.11 -6.77 10.66
CA ASN A 414 23.92 -7.47 10.22
C ASN A 414 22.90 -6.49 9.65
N PHE A 415 22.15 -6.96 8.65
CA PHE A 415 21.06 -6.27 7.98
C PHE A 415 19.84 -7.19 8.06
N GLY A 416 18.67 -6.63 8.38
CA GLY A 416 17.42 -7.41 8.37
C GLY A 416 16.98 -7.79 6.96
N ALA A 417 17.04 -6.82 6.04
CA ALA A 417 16.80 -6.93 4.60
C ALA A 417 17.28 -5.61 3.93
N VAL A 418 17.64 -5.68 2.65
CA VAL A 418 17.98 -4.52 1.81
C VAL A 418 17.50 -4.82 0.39
N ASP A 419 16.48 -4.11 -0.09
CA ASP A 419 15.87 -4.42 -1.40
C ASP A 419 16.64 -3.71 -2.54
N TRP A 420 17.21 -4.40 -3.56
CA TRP A 420 17.26 -5.86 -3.77
C TRP A 420 18.67 -6.46 -3.80
N GLN A 421 19.60 -5.82 -4.52
CA GLN A 421 21.01 -6.22 -4.55
C GLN A 421 21.84 -5.18 -3.80
N SER A 422 22.74 -5.61 -2.90
CA SER A 422 23.56 -4.68 -2.12
C SER A 422 25.03 -5.06 -2.01
N GLU A 423 25.88 -4.03 -1.92
CA GLU A 423 27.32 -4.16 -1.68
C GLU A 423 27.71 -3.39 -0.41
N VAL A 424 28.36 -4.06 0.55
CA VAL A 424 28.71 -3.44 1.83
C VAL A 424 30.20 -3.23 1.94
N TYR A 425 30.60 -2.00 2.29
CA TYR A 425 31.98 -1.59 2.47
C TYR A 425 32.21 -1.03 3.88
N VAL A 426 33.27 -1.51 4.55
CA VAL A 426 33.77 -0.92 5.78
C VAL A 426 35.15 -0.33 5.52
N ASN A 427 35.32 0.96 5.80
CA ASN A 427 36.60 1.69 5.67
C ASN A 427 37.25 1.66 4.27
N GLY A 428 36.47 1.36 3.22
CA GLY A 428 36.91 1.19 1.83
C GLY A 428 37.13 -0.27 1.40
N THR A 429 36.98 -1.25 2.30
CA THR A 429 37.07 -2.69 2.00
C THR A 429 35.66 -3.26 1.80
N LYS A 430 35.38 -3.92 0.66
CA LYS A 430 34.13 -4.68 0.48
C LYS A 430 34.13 -5.85 1.46
N VAL A 431 33.10 -5.94 2.30
CA VAL A 431 32.96 -6.96 3.37
C VAL A 431 31.80 -7.92 3.12
N ALA A 432 30.82 -7.55 2.30
CA ALA A 432 29.76 -8.42 1.84
C ALA A 432 29.19 -7.96 0.49
N GLU A 433 28.50 -8.89 -0.16
CA GLU A 433 27.55 -8.68 -1.24
C GLU A 433 26.32 -9.51 -0.89
N HIS A 434 25.12 -8.99 -1.18
CA HIS A 434 23.86 -9.68 -0.99
C HIS A 434 22.97 -9.44 -2.20
N LYS A 435 22.06 -10.37 -2.45
CA LYS A 435 20.99 -10.29 -3.42
C LYS A 435 19.80 -10.95 -2.76
N GLY A 436 18.64 -10.31 -2.77
CA GLY A 436 17.45 -10.76 -2.05
C GLY A 436 16.84 -9.65 -1.22
N GLY A 437 15.53 -9.44 -1.40
CA GLY A 437 14.84 -8.23 -0.92
C GLY A 437 14.25 -8.38 0.47
N TYR A 438 14.11 -9.62 0.94
CA TYR A 438 13.30 -9.99 2.08
C TYR A 438 14.03 -10.90 3.09
N ASP A 439 15.28 -11.27 2.80
CA ASP A 439 16.13 -12.15 3.62
C ASP A 439 17.30 -11.42 4.30
N LYS A 440 17.76 -11.97 5.43
CA LYS A 440 18.77 -11.34 6.28
C LYS A 440 20.18 -11.78 5.91
N PHE A 441 21.11 -10.83 5.93
CA PHE A 441 22.52 -11.12 5.69
C PHE A 441 23.43 -10.41 6.69
N SER A 442 24.68 -10.87 6.75
CA SER A 442 25.65 -10.33 7.71
C SER A 442 27.10 -10.54 7.28
N ALA A 443 27.95 -9.61 7.71
CA ALA A 443 29.37 -9.56 7.40
C ALA A 443 30.20 -9.61 8.69
N ASP A 444 31.29 -10.37 8.68
CA ASP A 444 32.33 -10.25 9.70
C ASP A 444 33.28 -9.12 9.31
N ILE A 445 33.16 -8.00 10.02
CA ILE A 445 33.88 -6.76 9.67
C ILE A 445 35.16 -6.59 10.48
N THR A 446 35.52 -7.56 11.34
CA THR A 446 36.62 -7.48 12.32
C THR A 446 37.93 -6.97 11.70
N ASP A 447 38.31 -7.56 10.56
CA ASP A 447 39.61 -7.34 9.94
C ASP A 447 39.63 -6.08 9.03
N ALA A 448 38.47 -5.46 8.78
CA ALA A 448 38.33 -4.17 8.08
C ALA A 448 38.31 -2.96 9.04
N LEU A 449 38.28 -3.18 10.36
CA LEU A 449 38.25 -2.11 11.36
C LEU A 449 39.58 -1.34 11.46
N LYS A 450 39.48 -0.05 11.81
CA LYS A 450 40.61 0.81 12.19
C LYS A 450 40.54 1.05 13.71
N PRO A 451 41.26 0.29 14.55
CA PRO A 451 41.10 0.34 16.01
C PRO A 451 41.22 1.75 16.60
N GLY A 452 40.38 2.05 17.61
CA GLY A 452 40.38 3.34 18.31
C GLY A 452 39.88 4.53 17.51
N ARG A 453 39.28 4.33 16.33
CA ARG A 453 38.73 5.40 15.47
C ARG A 453 37.23 5.23 15.23
N ALA A 454 36.59 6.27 14.69
CA ALA A 454 35.32 6.10 13.99
C ALA A 454 35.56 5.29 12.71
N GLN A 455 34.61 4.42 12.39
CA GLN A 455 34.59 3.55 11.23
C GLN A 455 33.64 4.14 10.18
N GLU A 456 33.97 3.99 8.90
CA GLU A 456 33.09 4.32 7.79
C GLU A 456 32.36 3.05 7.33
N LEU A 457 31.03 3.13 7.22
CA LEU A 457 30.15 2.14 6.59
C LEU A 457 29.55 2.77 5.34
N ILE A 458 29.66 2.11 4.21
CA ILE A 458 29.01 2.44 2.94
C ILE A 458 28.22 1.22 2.48
N VAL A 459 27.01 1.43 1.98
CA VAL A 459 26.18 0.40 1.36
C VAL A 459 25.74 0.93 0.00
N GLY A 460 26.08 0.22 -1.07
CA GLY A 460 25.49 0.42 -2.38
C GLY A 460 24.27 -0.47 -2.51
N VAL A 461 23.21 0.02 -3.16
CA VAL A 461 22.01 -0.78 -3.44
C VAL A 461 21.61 -0.57 -4.90
N HIS A 462 21.12 -1.65 -5.52
CA HIS A 462 20.49 -1.70 -6.83
C HIS A 462 19.16 -2.44 -6.70
N ASP A 463 18.08 -1.78 -7.09
CA ASP A 463 16.74 -2.33 -7.14
C ASP A 463 16.10 -1.90 -8.48
N PRO A 464 15.91 -2.83 -9.44
CA PRO A 464 15.24 -2.51 -10.70
C PRO A 464 13.72 -2.51 -10.58
N THR A 465 13.15 -2.91 -9.44
CA THR A 465 11.73 -3.23 -9.23
C THR A 465 11.17 -4.04 -10.41
N ASP A 466 10.32 -3.46 -11.27
CA ASP A 466 9.76 -4.08 -12.47
C ASP A 466 10.18 -3.39 -13.79
N ALA A 467 11.31 -2.67 -13.79
CA ALA A 467 11.85 -1.99 -14.96
C ALA A 467 11.96 -2.91 -16.18
N ALA A 468 11.46 -2.47 -17.33
CA ALA A 468 11.29 -3.32 -18.53
C ALA A 468 12.58 -3.96 -19.11
N ASN A 469 13.76 -3.45 -18.74
CA ASN A 469 15.08 -4.01 -19.10
C ASN A 469 15.90 -4.46 -17.88
N GLY A 470 15.28 -4.51 -16.69
CA GLY A 470 15.89 -4.93 -15.44
C GLY A 470 15.93 -6.45 -15.26
N GLU A 471 16.40 -6.88 -14.09
CA GLU A 471 16.13 -8.24 -13.61
C GLU A 471 14.67 -8.34 -13.13
N ASN A 472 14.15 -9.56 -12.99
CA ASN A 472 12.81 -9.83 -12.42
C ASN A 472 12.99 -10.45 -11.02
N PRO A 473 13.17 -9.63 -9.97
CA PRO A 473 13.27 -10.09 -8.59
C PRO A 473 11.92 -10.62 -8.05
N PRO A 474 11.91 -11.40 -6.95
CA PRO A 474 10.72 -11.50 -6.11
C PRO A 474 10.43 -10.12 -5.50
N LEU A 475 9.31 -9.51 -5.87
CA LEU A 475 9.01 -8.09 -5.59
C LEU A 475 7.59 -7.83 -5.08
N GLY A 476 6.74 -8.86 -5.06
CA GLY A 476 5.37 -8.78 -4.57
C GLY A 476 4.52 -7.82 -5.40
N LYS A 477 3.88 -6.86 -4.73
CA LYS A 477 2.99 -5.85 -5.34
C LYS A 477 3.67 -4.52 -5.74
N GLN A 478 4.97 -4.36 -5.49
CA GLN A 478 5.72 -3.15 -5.84
C GLN A 478 5.69 -2.90 -7.37
N ARG A 479 5.39 -1.69 -7.85
CA ARG A 479 5.47 -1.35 -9.28
C ARG A 479 5.94 0.09 -9.48
N LEU A 480 6.73 0.34 -10.52
CA LEU A 480 7.17 1.69 -10.90
C LEU A 480 6.00 2.61 -11.35
N ASP A 481 4.88 2.02 -11.79
CA ASP A 481 3.61 2.73 -12.03
C ASP A 481 2.49 2.18 -11.12
N PRO A 482 2.41 2.62 -9.84
CA PRO A 482 1.42 2.11 -8.89
C PRO A 482 0.01 2.51 -9.30
N SER A 483 -0.87 1.52 -9.40
CA SER A 483 -2.24 1.64 -9.89
C SER A 483 -3.09 0.42 -9.54
N GLY A 484 -4.38 0.63 -9.27
CA GLY A 484 -5.32 -0.43 -8.90
C GLY A 484 -4.84 -1.21 -7.66
N ILE A 485 -4.56 -2.51 -7.87
CA ILE A 485 -4.07 -3.42 -6.83
C ILE A 485 -2.54 -3.38 -6.63
N TRP A 486 -1.80 -2.54 -7.36
CA TRP A 486 -0.34 -2.46 -7.31
C TRP A 486 0.15 -1.20 -6.59
N TYR A 487 1.24 -1.32 -5.82
CA TYR A 487 1.65 -0.32 -4.83
C TYR A 487 3.02 0.30 -5.10
N THR A 488 3.30 1.42 -4.42
CA THR A 488 4.58 2.15 -4.48
C THR A 488 5.80 1.22 -4.23
N PRO A 489 6.92 1.37 -4.97
CA PRO A 489 8.17 0.66 -4.69
C PRO A 489 8.70 0.93 -3.27
N SER A 490 9.51 0.03 -2.74
CA SER A 490 10.04 0.08 -1.37
C SER A 490 11.52 -0.34 -1.33
N SER A 491 12.32 0.39 -2.10
CA SER A 491 13.74 0.10 -2.32
C SER A 491 14.63 0.45 -1.13
N GLY A 492 15.82 -0.14 -1.08
CA GLY A 492 16.88 0.25 -0.15
C GLY A 492 16.85 -0.48 1.20
N ILE A 493 17.41 0.17 2.24
CA ILE A 493 17.57 -0.45 3.56
C ILE A 493 16.26 -0.33 4.35
N TRP A 494 15.36 -1.30 4.19
CA TRP A 494 14.02 -1.29 4.79
C TRP A 494 13.89 -2.12 6.09
N GLN A 495 14.94 -2.80 6.55
CA GLN A 495 14.95 -3.37 7.90
C GLN A 495 16.21 -3.00 8.69
N THR A 496 16.14 -3.22 10.01
CA THR A 496 17.15 -2.73 10.96
C THR A 496 18.57 -3.18 10.61
N VAL A 497 19.52 -2.25 10.75
CA VAL A 497 20.96 -2.51 10.66
C VAL A 497 21.56 -2.48 12.07
N TRP A 498 22.35 -3.49 12.44
CA TRP A 498 22.98 -3.54 13.76
C TRP A 498 24.32 -4.28 13.75
N MET A 499 25.13 -4.03 14.79
CA MET A 499 26.37 -4.75 15.02
C MET A 499 26.41 -5.42 16.39
N GLU A 500 27.11 -6.55 16.49
CA GLU A 500 27.24 -7.31 17.74
C GLU A 500 28.61 -8.00 17.88
N PRO A 501 29.19 -8.05 19.09
CA PRO A 501 30.41 -8.79 19.38
C PRO A 501 30.10 -10.28 19.54
N VAL A 502 30.68 -11.11 18.69
CA VAL A 502 30.55 -12.57 18.75
C VAL A 502 31.85 -13.24 19.21
N ALA A 503 31.74 -14.44 19.77
CA ALA A 503 32.91 -15.30 19.99
C ALA A 503 33.50 -15.77 18.65
N ARG A 504 34.70 -16.37 18.66
CA ARG A 504 35.27 -16.96 17.43
C ARG A 504 34.49 -18.20 16.93
N ASP A 505 33.98 -18.99 17.87
CA ASP A 505 33.01 -20.04 17.62
C ASP A 505 31.66 -19.53 18.15
N HIS A 506 30.78 -19.09 17.27
CA HIS A 506 29.47 -18.51 17.60
C HIS A 506 28.38 -19.05 16.67
N VAL A 507 27.12 -18.98 17.10
CA VAL A 507 25.96 -19.47 16.33
C VAL A 507 25.33 -18.36 15.47
N ASP A 508 25.06 -18.64 14.20
CA ASP A 508 24.41 -17.68 13.28
C ASP A 508 22.89 -17.82 13.29
N SER A 509 22.39 -19.04 13.45
CA SER A 509 20.95 -19.33 13.60
C SER A 509 20.70 -20.63 14.37
N LEU A 510 19.49 -20.75 14.93
CA LEU A 510 19.01 -21.94 15.62
C LEU A 510 17.81 -22.50 14.87
N LYS A 511 17.91 -23.74 14.36
CA LYS A 511 16.75 -24.50 13.87
C LYS A 511 16.16 -25.26 15.06
N LEU A 512 14.92 -24.91 15.40
CA LEU A 512 14.16 -25.42 16.54
C LEU A 512 12.96 -26.22 15.99
N THR A 513 12.95 -27.54 16.20
CA THR A 513 11.94 -28.42 15.61
C THR A 513 11.27 -29.26 16.69
N PRO A 514 9.99 -28.99 17.04
CA PRO A 514 9.24 -29.80 17.99
C PRO A 514 8.81 -31.13 17.35
N ASP A 515 8.79 -32.18 18.16
CA ASP A 515 8.30 -33.52 17.84
C ASP A 515 7.38 -33.96 19.00
N LEU A 516 6.07 -33.73 18.83
CA LEU A 516 5.07 -34.07 19.84
C LEU A 516 4.96 -35.59 20.06
N SER A 517 5.25 -36.42 19.04
CA SER A 517 5.19 -37.89 19.17
C SER A 517 6.20 -38.45 20.18
N LYS A 518 7.22 -37.66 20.53
CA LYS A 518 8.28 -38.01 21.49
C LYS A 518 8.39 -37.03 22.65
N ASN A 519 7.51 -36.01 22.73
CA ASN A 519 7.62 -34.87 23.65
C ASN A 519 9.02 -34.22 23.63
N GLN A 520 9.56 -33.96 22.42
CA GLN A 520 10.94 -33.51 22.24
C GLN A 520 11.04 -32.23 21.42
N LEU A 521 12.04 -31.39 21.74
CA LEU A 521 12.55 -30.34 20.87
C LEU A 521 13.93 -30.75 20.34
N ARG A 522 14.11 -30.73 19.03
CA ARG A 522 15.43 -30.78 18.39
C ARG A 522 15.97 -29.36 18.24
N VAL A 523 17.20 -29.14 18.69
CA VAL A 523 17.93 -27.87 18.63
C VAL A 523 19.18 -28.07 17.78
N GLU A 524 19.26 -27.38 16.65
CA GLU A 524 20.40 -27.43 15.72
C GLU A 524 21.02 -26.04 15.62
N ALA A 525 22.29 -25.91 16.01
CA ALA A 525 23.05 -24.66 15.92
C ALA A 525 23.81 -24.60 14.60
N ARG A 526 23.59 -23.53 13.82
CA ARG A 526 24.11 -23.33 12.46
C ARG A 526 25.11 -22.17 12.40
N GLY A 527 25.91 -22.10 11.35
CA GLY A 527 27.00 -21.11 11.19
C GLY A 527 28.22 -21.34 12.11
N VAL A 528 28.18 -22.36 12.95
CA VAL A 528 29.29 -22.77 13.82
C VAL A 528 29.90 -24.08 13.33
N ARG A 529 31.23 -24.19 13.37
CA ARG A 529 31.94 -25.43 13.00
C ARG A 529 31.57 -26.60 13.92
N ASP A 530 31.77 -27.81 13.42
CA ASP A 530 31.51 -29.05 14.15
C ASP A 530 32.38 -29.24 15.39
N GLY A 531 31.88 -30.06 16.31
CA GLY A 531 32.61 -30.51 17.49
C GLY A 531 32.72 -29.49 18.62
N VAL A 532 32.18 -28.28 18.51
CA VAL A 532 32.16 -27.28 19.59
C VAL A 532 31.16 -27.73 20.68
N PRO A 533 31.52 -27.69 21.98
CA PRO A 533 30.58 -28.06 23.04
C PRO A 533 29.33 -27.19 23.03
N ILE A 534 28.15 -27.82 23.00
CA ILE A 534 26.84 -27.15 23.06
C ILE A 534 26.06 -27.59 24.30
N THR A 535 25.39 -26.64 24.95
CA THR A 535 24.38 -26.89 25.99
C THR A 535 23.13 -26.08 25.67
N ALA A 536 21.98 -26.74 25.62
CA ALA A 536 20.67 -26.10 25.50
C ALA A 536 19.87 -26.33 26.77
N THR A 537 19.15 -25.32 27.25
CA THR A 537 18.35 -25.37 28.49
C THR A 537 17.01 -24.67 28.28
N ALA A 538 15.91 -25.39 28.46
CA ALA A 538 14.55 -24.88 28.32
C ALA A 538 13.94 -24.47 29.68
N TYR A 539 13.09 -23.45 29.65
CA TYR A 539 12.46 -22.83 30.82
C TYR A 539 10.97 -22.58 30.59
N ASP A 540 10.17 -22.96 31.59
CA ASP A 540 8.80 -22.48 31.80
C ASP A 540 8.88 -21.24 32.71
N GLY A 541 8.77 -20.05 32.13
CA GLY A 541 9.05 -18.79 32.80
C GLY A 541 10.47 -18.75 33.41
N LYS A 542 10.57 -18.90 34.74
CA LYS A 542 11.85 -19.01 35.47
C LYS A 542 12.23 -20.45 35.86
N ARG A 543 11.30 -21.41 35.74
CA ARG A 543 11.49 -22.82 36.09
C ARG A 543 12.22 -23.53 34.95
N LYS A 544 13.43 -24.02 35.21
CA LYS A 544 14.15 -24.88 34.26
C LYS A 544 13.39 -26.21 34.11
N VAL A 545 12.99 -26.55 32.88
CA VAL A 545 12.24 -27.79 32.59
C VAL A 545 13.09 -28.86 31.92
N ALA A 546 14.06 -28.49 31.08
CA ALA A 546 14.93 -29.46 30.40
C ALA A 546 16.36 -28.94 30.23
N THR A 547 17.32 -29.86 30.07
CA THR A 547 18.71 -29.53 29.73
C THR A 547 19.34 -30.65 28.93
N ALA A 548 19.96 -30.32 27.81
CA ALA A 548 20.70 -31.25 26.97
C ALA A 548 22.12 -30.72 26.74
N ARG A 549 23.08 -31.63 26.54
CA ARG A 549 24.49 -31.32 26.27
C ARG A 549 25.02 -32.22 25.15
N GLY A 550 25.87 -31.68 24.31
CA GLY A 550 26.46 -32.40 23.19
C GLY A 550 27.56 -31.60 22.50
N ARG A 551 27.70 -31.80 21.18
CA ARG A 551 28.58 -31.02 20.31
C ARG A 551 27.83 -30.57 19.05
N THR A 552 28.29 -29.48 18.45
CA THR A 552 27.84 -29.00 17.14
C THR A 552 28.21 -29.99 16.03
N GLY A 553 27.56 -29.86 14.87
CA GLY A 553 27.62 -30.85 13.77
C GLY A 553 26.46 -31.86 13.78
N GLY A 554 25.47 -31.66 14.65
CA GLY A 554 24.24 -32.47 14.70
C GLY A 554 23.20 -31.88 15.65
N PRO A 555 21.95 -32.37 15.59
CA PRO A 555 20.87 -31.89 16.45
C PRO A 555 21.06 -32.36 17.90
N LEU A 556 20.77 -31.46 18.83
CA LEU A 556 20.68 -31.75 20.26
C LEU A 556 19.21 -31.91 20.67
N THR A 557 18.88 -33.02 21.33
CA THR A 557 17.49 -33.33 21.73
C THR A 557 17.23 -32.93 23.18
N LEU A 558 16.18 -32.13 23.40
CA LEU A 558 15.60 -31.81 24.70
C LEU A 558 14.26 -32.55 24.85
N THR A 559 14.12 -33.44 25.81
CA THR A 559 12.79 -33.96 26.22
C THR A 559 12.11 -32.94 27.12
N ILE A 560 10.85 -32.63 26.85
CA ILE A 560 9.99 -31.76 27.67
C ILE A 560 8.91 -32.65 28.28
N ASP A 561 9.03 -32.99 29.55
CA ASP A 561 8.03 -33.82 30.24
C ASP A 561 6.71 -33.04 30.37
N ASP A 562 5.60 -33.67 29.97
CA ASP A 562 4.23 -33.11 29.96
C ASP A 562 4.16 -31.71 29.31
N PRO A 563 4.43 -31.61 27.98
CA PRO A 563 4.60 -30.32 27.33
C PRO A 563 3.26 -29.59 27.21
N ARG A 564 3.13 -28.44 27.90
CA ARG A 564 2.12 -27.43 27.55
C ARG A 564 2.34 -27.01 26.09
N LEU A 565 1.33 -27.23 25.26
CA LEU A 565 1.37 -27.00 23.82
C LEU A 565 1.07 -25.54 23.48
N TRP A 566 1.50 -25.12 22.29
CA TRP A 566 1.18 -23.81 21.72
C TRP A 566 -0.08 -23.94 20.84
N SER A 567 -1.01 -22.99 20.97
CA SER A 567 -2.19 -22.83 20.11
C SER A 567 -2.64 -21.36 20.04
N PRO A 568 -3.62 -20.99 19.19
CA PRO A 568 -4.18 -19.64 19.17
C PRO A 568 -4.83 -19.17 20.47
N ASP A 569 -5.34 -20.10 21.29
CA ASP A 569 -6.00 -19.82 22.57
C ASP A 569 -5.05 -19.95 23.77
N ASP A 570 -4.00 -20.76 23.64
CA ASP A 570 -2.91 -20.87 24.59
C ASP A 570 -1.54 -20.75 23.87
N PRO A 571 -1.09 -19.53 23.54
CA PRO A 571 0.17 -19.30 22.82
C PRO A 571 1.39 -19.46 23.75
N PHE A 572 1.54 -20.64 24.34
CA PHE A 572 2.58 -20.91 25.33
C PHE A 572 3.96 -21.05 24.69
N LEU A 573 4.92 -20.24 25.17
CA LEU A 573 6.30 -20.22 24.69
C LEU A 573 7.27 -20.53 25.85
N TYR A 574 8.09 -21.56 25.65
CA TYR A 574 9.22 -21.85 26.54
C TYR A 574 10.39 -20.92 26.22
N GLY A 575 11.05 -20.40 27.26
CA GLY A 575 12.33 -19.71 27.10
C GLY A 575 13.45 -20.74 26.86
N LEU A 576 14.38 -20.44 25.95
CA LEU A 576 15.52 -21.29 25.63
C LEU A 576 16.82 -20.50 25.83
N LYS A 577 17.82 -21.13 26.46
CA LYS A 577 19.19 -20.62 26.51
C LYS A 577 20.13 -21.62 25.89
N VAL A 578 20.94 -21.18 24.93
CA VAL A 578 21.94 -22.01 24.25
C VAL A 578 23.32 -21.42 24.50
N THR A 579 24.28 -22.28 24.83
CA THR A 579 25.70 -21.94 24.97
C THR A 579 26.50 -22.82 24.02
N VAL A 580 27.30 -22.20 23.16
CA VAL A 580 28.13 -22.87 22.15
C VAL A 580 29.57 -22.40 22.35
N GLY A 581 30.40 -23.25 22.97
CA GLY A 581 31.75 -22.87 23.37
C GLY A 581 31.76 -21.66 24.33
N ALA A 582 32.15 -20.50 23.81
CA ALA A 582 32.16 -19.23 24.55
C ALA A 582 30.94 -18.34 24.24
N ASP A 583 30.22 -18.60 23.15
CA ASP A 583 29.02 -17.86 22.74
C ASP A 583 27.80 -18.25 23.57
N ARG A 584 26.89 -17.29 23.78
CA ARG A 584 25.67 -17.45 24.58
C ARG A 584 24.54 -16.68 23.90
N VAL A 585 23.45 -17.39 23.61
CA VAL A 585 22.25 -16.80 23.01
C VAL A 585 20.99 -17.19 23.78
N GLY A 586 20.05 -16.27 23.85
CA GLY A 586 18.66 -16.53 24.27
C GLY A 586 17.76 -16.77 23.06
N SER A 587 16.71 -17.54 23.26
CA SER A 587 15.71 -17.89 22.24
C SER A 587 14.40 -18.30 22.92
N TYR A 588 13.41 -18.74 22.15
CA TYR A 588 12.18 -19.33 22.66
C TYR A 588 11.62 -20.36 21.66
N PHE A 589 10.67 -21.19 22.08
CA PHE A 589 9.95 -22.12 21.20
C PHE A 589 8.54 -22.42 21.72
N GLY A 590 7.63 -22.76 20.80
CA GLY A 590 6.35 -23.39 21.11
C GLY A 590 6.39 -24.88 20.79
N MET A 591 5.67 -25.70 21.57
CA MET A 591 5.49 -27.13 21.27
C MET A 591 4.17 -27.31 20.53
N ARG A 592 4.21 -27.57 19.21
CA ARG A 592 2.99 -27.79 18.40
C ARG A 592 3.26 -28.66 17.17
N SER A 593 2.23 -29.37 16.69
CA SER A 593 2.21 -30.04 15.38
C SER A 593 1.08 -29.51 14.49
N ILE A 594 1.28 -29.53 13.18
CA ILE A 594 0.26 -29.22 12.17
C ILE A 594 0.30 -30.30 11.09
N ALA A 595 -0.86 -30.76 10.61
CA ALA A 595 -0.98 -31.73 9.53
C ALA A 595 -2.32 -31.57 8.79
N VAL A 596 -2.46 -32.28 7.66
CA VAL A 596 -3.78 -32.61 7.07
C VAL A 596 -4.02 -34.09 7.30
N GLU A 597 -5.15 -34.43 7.93
CA GLU A 597 -5.53 -35.80 8.29
C GLU A 597 -6.95 -36.12 7.82
N GLN A 598 -7.27 -37.39 7.63
CA GLN A 598 -8.62 -37.83 7.25
C GLN A 598 -9.50 -37.96 8.49
N VAL A 599 -10.39 -36.99 8.71
CA VAL A 599 -11.34 -36.99 9.83
C VAL A 599 -12.72 -37.30 9.28
N ASN A 600 -13.29 -38.44 9.66
CA ASN A 600 -14.54 -38.97 9.11
C ASN A 600 -14.57 -39.09 7.57
N GLY A 601 -13.41 -39.31 6.94
CA GLY A 601 -13.27 -39.44 5.48
C GLY A 601 -13.15 -38.11 4.72
N VAL A 602 -13.08 -36.98 5.42
CA VAL A 602 -12.85 -35.65 4.85
C VAL A 602 -11.44 -35.17 5.24
N PRO A 603 -10.64 -34.61 4.31
CA PRO A 603 -9.36 -33.99 4.65
C PRO A 603 -9.57 -32.78 5.56
N ARG A 604 -8.99 -32.82 6.76
CA ARG A 604 -9.03 -31.74 7.74
C ARG A 604 -7.64 -31.28 8.13
N THR A 605 -7.44 -29.98 8.19
CA THR A 605 -6.29 -29.40 8.89
C THR A 605 -6.43 -29.67 10.39
N VAL A 606 -5.40 -30.25 11.00
CA VAL A 606 -5.35 -30.53 12.43
C VAL A 606 -4.16 -29.82 13.08
N LEU A 607 -4.41 -29.16 14.21
CA LEU A 607 -3.40 -28.56 15.09
C LEU A 607 -3.33 -29.40 16.35
N ASN A 608 -2.15 -29.89 16.72
CA ASN A 608 -1.93 -30.74 17.90
C ASN A 608 -2.81 -32.03 17.92
N GLY A 609 -3.27 -32.49 16.75
CA GLY A 609 -4.14 -33.66 16.58
C GLY A 609 -5.65 -33.37 16.56
N GLU A 610 -6.07 -32.13 16.81
CA GLU A 610 -7.48 -31.71 16.79
C GLU A 610 -7.78 -30.86 15.54
N PRO A 611 -8.96 -30.99 14.90
CA PRO A 611 -9.30 -30.18 13.73
C PRO A 611 -9.31 -28.68 14.04
N ILE A 612 -8.88 -27.85 13.09
CA ILE A 612 -8.91 -26.40 13.21
C ILE A 612 -9.34 -25.73 11.91
N PHE A 613 -10.24 -24.76 12.01
CA PHE A 613 -10.61 -23.90 10.89
C PHE A 613 -9.74 -22.63 10.89
N LEU A 614 -9.12 -22.34 9.75
CA LEU A 614 -8.17 -21.24 9.56
C LEU A 614 -8.93 -20.00 9.05
N MET A 615 -9.38 -19.14 9.95
CA MET A 615 -10.02 -17.86 9.60
C MET A 615 -8.97 -16.74 9.62
N ALA A 616 -8.65 -16.20 8.44
CA ALA A 616 -7.59 -15.22 8.24
C ALA A 616 -8.10 -13.96 7.52
N THR A 617 -7.25 -12.94 7.49
CA THR A 617 -7.26 -11.89 6.45
C THR A 617 -5.97 -11.93 5.65
N LEU A 618 -5.97 -11.33 4.47
CA LEU A 618 -4.73 -10.87 3.85
C LEU A 618 -4.15 -9.72 4.69
N ASP A 619 -2.84 -9.72 4.82
CA ASP A 619 -2.04 -8.64 5.37
C ASP A 619 -0.89 -8.34 4.40
N GLN A 620 -1.05 -7.28 3.59
CA GLN A 620 -0.05 -6.81 2.62
C GLN A 620 1.20 -6.24 3.32
N GLY A 621 1.09 -5.79 4.57
CA GLY A 621 2.20 -5.16 5.30
C GLY A 621 2.65 -3.79 4.79
N PHE A 622 1.78 -3.03 4.11
CA PHE A 622 2.06 -1.67 3.66
C PHE A 622 1.56 -0.60 4.63
N TRP A 623 2.29 0.52 4.70
CA TRP A 623 2.07 1.65 5.59
C TRP A 623 2.14 2.97 4.80
N PRO A 624 1.22 3.94 4.99
CA PRO A 624 1.18 5.16 4.16
C PRO A 624 2.39 6.08 4.35
N ASP A 625 3.09 5.93 5.46
CA ASP A 625 4.23 6.74 5.90
C ASP A 625 5.57 5.99 5.79
N GLY A 626 5.59 4.66 6.00
CA GLY A 626 6.79 3.81 5.96
C GLY A 626 6.84 2.73 4.88
N LEU A 627 5.82 2.63 4.01
CA LEU A 627 5.65 1.60 2.97
C LEU A 627 5.87 0.17 3.49
N HIS A 628 6.92 -0.55 3.09
CA HIS A 628 7.23 -1.87 3.67
C HIS A 628 7.54 -1.86 5.18
N THR A 629 7.86 -0.72 5.79
CA THR A 629 8.31 -0.64 7.18
C THR A 629 7.25 -0.01 8.07
N ALA A 630 6.72 -0.78 9.02
CA ALA A 630 5.85 -0.22 10.07
C ALA A 630 6.59 0.87 10.85
N PRO A 631 5.98 2.03 11.20
CA PRO A 631 6.70 3.11 11.85
C PRO A 631 7.44 2.71 13.14
N THR A 632 6.84 1.83 13.95
CA THR A 632 7.40 1.33 15.21
C THR A 632 7.06 -0.15 15.42
N ASP A 633 7.72 -0.82 16.37
CA ASP A 633 7.34 -2.18 16.81
C ASP A 633 5.91 -2.25 17.39
N GLU A 634 5.39 -1.16 17.96
CA GLU A 634 4.00 -1.11 18.44
C GLU A 634 3.01 -0.99 17.28
N ALA A 635 3.35 -0.25 16.22
CA ALA A 635 2.60 -0.24 14.96
C ALA A 635 2.58 -1.63 14.31
N LEU A 636 3.75 -2.28 14.20
CA LEU A 636 3.88 -3.66 13.70
C LEU A 636 3.01 -4.66 14.48
N ALA A 637 2.94 -4.47 15.81
CA ALA A 637 2.09 -5.26 16.69
C ALA A 637 0.60 -4.89 16.61
N TYR A 638 0.25 -3.67 16.18
CA TYR A 638 -1.13 -3.17 16.18
C TYR A 638 -2.02 -3.98 15.22
N ASP A 639 -1.58 -4.20 13.98
CA ASP A 639 -2.38 -4.94 13.00
C ASP A 639 -2.62 -6.39 13.50
N LEU A 640 -1.61 -7.06 14.08
CA LEU A 640 -1.78 -8.39 14.69
C LEU A 640 -2.70 -8.39 15.93
N LYS A 641 -2.66 -7.33 16.76
CA LYS A 641 -3.64 -7.14 17.85
C LYS A 641 -5.04 -6.92 17.30
N ALA A 642 -5.19 -6.24 16.16
CA ALA A 642 -6.46 -6.00 15.50
C ALA A 642 -7.09 -7.31 15.00
N HIS A 643 -6.31 -8.24 14.43
CA HIS A 643 -6.77 -9.59 14.07
C HIS A 643 -7.43 -10.29 15.29
N LYS A 644 -6.74 -10.37 16.43
CA LYS A 644 -7.29 -10.97 17.67
C LYS A 644 -8.49 -10.19 18.26
N LYS A 645 -8.51 -8.86 18.09
CA LYS A 645 -9.64 -7.99 18.49
C LYS A 645 -10.89 -8.23 17.63
N LEU A 646 -10.71 -8.60 16.36
CA LEU A 646 -11.78 -8.93 15.41
C LEU A 646 -12.17 -10.41 15.40
N GLY A 647 -11.49 -11.26 16.19
CA GLY A 647 -11.81 -12.68 16.35
C GLY A 647 -11.12 -13.63 15.38
N PHE A 648 -10.17 -13.16 14.55
CA PHE A 648 -9.37 -14.02 13.69
C PHE A 648 -8.40 -14.89 14.52
N ASN A 649 -8.16 -16.12 14.07
CA ASN A 649 -7.13 -17.01 14.64
C ASN A 649 -5.90 -17.16 13.74
N SER A 650 -5.98 -16.66 12.50
CA SER A 650 -4.97 -16.81 11.46
C SER A 650 -4.69 -15.47 10.75
N VAL A 651 -3.59 -15.40 10.02
CA VAL A 651 -3.24 -14.29 9.12
C VAL A 651 -2.47 -14.87 7.92
N ARG A 652 -2.77 -14.39 6.70
CA ARG A 652 -1.97 -14.68 5.51
C ARG A 652 -1.13 -13.44 5.21
N LYS A 653 0.18 -13.54 5.45
CA LYS A 653 1.13 -12.48 5.11
C LYS A 653 1.37 -12.54 3.61
N HIS A 654 0.73 -11.63 2.89
CA HIS A 654 0.53 -11.73 1.44
C HIS A 654 1.77 -11.27 0.68
N ILE A 655 2.38 -12.20 -0.07
CA ILE A 655 3.55 -12.02 -0.96
C ILE A 655 4.62 -11.01 -0.49
N LYS A 656 4.92 -11.05 0.80
CA LYS A 656 5.90 -10.22 1.54
C LYS A 656 6.46 -11.07 2.68
N VAL A 657 7.71 -10.87 3.09
CA VAL A 657 8.22 -11.40 4.37
C VAL A 657 8.44 -10.24 5.32
N GLU A 658 7.98 -10.33 6.57
CA GLU A 658 8.16 -9.28 7.59
C GLU A 658 9.44 -9.50 8.42
N PRO A 659 9.91 -8.50 9.20
CA PRO A 659 10.99 -8.71 10.15
C PRO A 659 10.68 -9.83 11.17
N ASP A 660 11.71 -10.51 11.70
CA ASP A 660 11.65 -11.52 12.79
C ASP A 660 10.73 -11.10 13.98
N ARG A 661 10.54 -9.78 14.17
CA ARG A 661 9.67 -9.19 15.18
C ARG A 661 8.16 -9.36 14.94
N TRP A 662 7.71 -9.34 13.68
CA TRP A 662 6.30 -9.58 13.35
C TRP A 662 5.92 -11.02 13.69
N PHE A 663 6.78 -11.99 13.33
CA PHE A 663 6.62 -13.39 13.73
C PHE A 663 6.64 -13.56 15.26
N HIS A 664 7.51 -12.82 15.96
CA HIS A 664 7.49 -12.82 17.42
C HIS A 664 6.16 -12.34 18.01
N TRP A 665 5.53 -11.32 17.43
CA TRP A 665 4.19 -10.91 17.84
C TRP A 665 3.12 -11.97 17.52
N ALA A 666 3.16 -12.59 16.35
CA ALA A 666 2.24 -13.68 16.00
C ALA A 666 2.39 -14.91 16.93
N ASP A 667 3.63 -15.30 17.25
CA ASP A 667 3.97 -16.35 18.21
C ASP A 667 3.41 -16.05 19.61
N ARG A 668 3.47 -14.78 20.03
CA ARG A 668 3.07 -14.31 21.37
C ARG A 668 1.57 -14.09 21.51
N LEU A 669 0.89 -13.70 20.43
CA LEU A 669 -0.55 -13.40 20.39
C LEU A 669 -1.40 -14.64 20.07
N GLY A 670 -0.80 -15.71 19.54
CA GLY A 670 -1.53 -16.89 19.11
C GLY A 670 -2.27 -16.63 17.81
N LEU A 671 -1.50 -16.36 16.74
CA LEU A 671 -2.00 -16.31 15.36
C LEU A 671 -1.29 -17.38 14.53
N LEU A 672 -2.05 -18.08 13.69
CA LEU A 672 -1.55 -19.03 12.72
C LEU A 672 -1.16 -18.28 11.44
N VAL A 673 0.11 -18.32 11.06
CA VAL A 673 0.64 -17.60 9.91
C VAL A 673 0.70 -18.53 8.70
N TRP A 674 0.09 -18.07 7.61
CA TRP A 674 0.43 -18.52 6.26
C TRP A 674 1.46 -17.51 5.74
N GLN A 675 2.64 -18.00 5.40
CA GLN A 675 3.73 -17.18 4.91
C GLN A 675 3.89 -17.41 3.41
N ASP A 676 3.56 -16.39 2.62
CA ASP A 676 3.72 -16.41 1.17
C ASP A 676 5.16 -16.07 0.78
N MET A 677 5.65 -16.71 -0.27
CA MET A 677 6.84 -16.24 -0.98
C MET A 677 6.47 -15.00 -1.82
N PRO A 678 7.23 -13.88 -1.77
CA PRO A 678 7.01 -12.73 -2.63
C PRO A 678 6.95 -13.10 -4.11
N ALA A 679 5.94 -12.61 -4.83
CA ALA A 679 5.74 -12.91 -6.24
C ALA A 679 6.75 -12.16 -7.15
N MET A 680 7.10 -12.76 -8.29
CA MET A 680 7.78 -12.07 -9.40
C MET A 680 6.75 -11.31 -10.27
N THR A 681 7.21 -10.52 -11.25
CA THR A 681 6.33 -9.72 -12.13
C THR A 681 5.19 -10.55 -12.75
N ALA A 682 3.95 -10.11 -12.54
CA ALA A 682 2.77 -10.73 -13.12
C ALA A 682 2.80 -10.68 -14.67
N GLY A 683 2.25 -11.70 -15.34
CA GLY A 683 2.25 -11.81 -16.80
C GLY A 683 3.61 -12.14 -17.44
N VAL A 684 4.71 -12.13 -16.69
CA VAL A 684 6.06 -12.43 -17.18
C VAL A 684 6.44 -13.87 -16.85
N ASN A 685 6.88 -14.64 -17.86
CA ASN A 685 7.49 -15.96 -17.65
C ASN A 685 8.95 -15.77 -17.18
N PRO A 686 9.33 -16.16 -15.95
CA PRO A 686 10.65 -15.86 -15.40
C PRO A 686 11.76 -16.64 -16.10
N SER A 687 12.91 -15.97 -16.28
CA SER A 687 14.13 -16.58 -16.83
C SER A 687 14.73 -17.63 -15.87
N ALA A 688 15.60 -18.50 -16.38
CA ALA A 688 16.27 -19.50 -15.54
C ALA A 688 17.08 -18.88 -14.38
N ALA A 689 17.62 -17.67 -14.57
CA ALA A 689 18.31 -16.93 -13.51
C ALA A 689 17.31 -16.44 -12.44
N ALA A 690 16.20 -15.81 -12.85
CA ALA A 690 15.15 -15.35 -11.93
C ALA A 690 14.55 -16.50 -11.11
N ARG A 691 14.29 -17.66 -11.75
CA ARG A 691 13.85 -18.90 -11.07
C ARG A 691 14.85 -19.42 -10.05
N THR A 692 16.15 -19.31 -10.36
CA THR A 692 17.22 -19.75 -9.44
C THR A 692 17.28 -18.84 -8.21
N GLU A 693 17.13 -17.53 -8.40
CA GLU A 693 17.11 -16.56 -7.32
C GLU A 693 15.84 -16.70 -6.46
N TYR A 694 14.67 -16.85 -7.09
CA TYR A 694 13.39 -17.12 -6.42
C TYR A 694 13.46 -18.36 -5.50
N GLU A 695 14.00 -19.47 -5.99
CA GLU A 695 14.17 -20.68 -5.17
C GLU A 695 15.23 -20.52 -4.08
N ARG A 696 16.21 -19.60 -4.22
CA ARG A 696 17.15 -19.24 -3.16
C ARG A 696 16.46 -18.38 -2.10
N GLU A 697 15.76 -17.31 -2.46
CA GLU A 697 15.03 -16.46 -1.53
C GLU A 697 13.96 -17.25 -0.77
N MET A 698 13.19 -18.12 -1.46
CA MET A 698 12.24 -19.03 -0.82
C MET A 698 12.91 -19.98 0.17
N LYS A 699 14.13 -20.44 -0.14
CA LYS A 699 14.91 -21.33 0.74
C LYS A 699 15.41 -20.62 2.00
N GLU A 700 15.79 -19.35 1.90
CA GLU A 700 16.17 -18.53 3.06
C GLU A 700 14.95 -18.17 3.90
N MET A 701 13.86 -17.66 3.31
CA MET A 701 12.57 -17.40 4.00
C MET A 701 12.13 -18.59 4.87
N ILE A 702 12.18 -19.81 4.30
CA ILE A 702 11.85 -21.02 5.04
C ILE A 702 12.84 -21.26 6.18
N ASP A 703 14.16 -21.22 5.95
CA ASP A 703 15.16 -21.50 6.99
C ASP A 703 15.23 -20.44 8.09
N GLU A 704 14.88 -19.19 7.80
CA GLU A 704 14.83 -18.09 8.76
C GLU A 704 13.66 -18.24 9.74
N HIS A 705 12.48 -18.63 9.25
CA HIS A 705 11.25 -18.68 10.05
C HIS A 705 10.81 -20.12 10.40
N ILE A 706 11.63 -21.14 10.09
CA ILE A 706 11.40 -22.55 10.45
C ILE A 706 11.25 -22.80 11.96
N SER A 707 11.73 -21.87 12.78
CA SER A 707 11.67 -21.91 14.25
C SER A 707 10.47 -21.14 14.85
N SER A 708 9.72 -20.39 14.04
CA SER A 708 8.51 -19.65 14.47
C SER A 708 7.33 -20.62 14.63
N PRO A 709 6.78 -20.84 15.85
CA PRO A 709 5.62 -21.72 16.05
C PRO A 709 4.34 -21.23 15.34
N SER A 710 4.16 -19.91 15.19
CA SER A 710 3.02 -19.31 14.48
C SER A 710 2.93 -19.70 13.02
N VAL A 711 4.07 -19.77 12.30
CA VAL A 711 4.09 -20.20 10.90
C VAL A 711 3.68 -21.66 10.81
N VAL A 712 2.57 -21.94 10.13
CA VAL A 712 2.01 -23.28 9.94
C VAL A 712 1.92 -23.69 8.48
N MET A 713 2.00 -22.73 7.55
CA MET A 713 1.90 -22.96 6.12
C MET A 713 2.89 -22.09 5.35
N TRP A 714 3.51 -22.67 4.32
CA TRP A 714 4.25 -21.97 3.28
C TRP A 714 3.37 -21.90 2.02
N VAL A 715 3.19 -20.71 1.44
CA VAL A 715 2.50 -20.54 0.16
C VAL A 715 3.54 -20.25 -0.91
N THR A 716 3.73 -21.16 -1.86
CA THR A 716 4.85 -21.07 -2.81
C THR A 716 4.59 -20.18 -4.02
N PHE A 717 3.34 -19.79 -4.31
CA PHE A 717 2.96 -18.92 -5.42
C PHE A 717 1.55 -18.31 -5.24
N ASN A 718 1.22 -17.25 -5.99
CA ASN A 718 -0.10 -16.60 -6.01
C ASN A 718 -0.57 -16.30 -7.47
N GLU A 719 -1.82 -16.64 -7.79
CA GLU A 719 -2.61 -16.15 -8.94
C GLU A 719 -1.93 -16.16 -10.32
N GLY A 720 -1.02 -17.11 -10.57
CA GLY A 720 -0.29 -17.19 -11.84
C GLY A 720 0.90 -16.23 -11.97
N TRP A 721 1.15 -15.37 -10.98
CA TRP A 721 2.14 -14.30 -11.05
C TRP A 721 3.58 -14.85 -10.97
N GLY A 722 4.29 -14.79 -12.10
CA GLY A 722 5.64 -15.33 -12.23
C GLY A 722 5.74 -16.85 -12.00
N GLN A 723 4.64 -17.60 -12.10
CA GLN A 723 4.59 -19.01 -11.72
C GLN A 723 5.31 -19.93 -12.71
N TYR A 724 5.98 -20.97 -12.18
CA TYR A 724 6.63 -22.02 -12.96
C TYR A 724 6.76 -23.31 -12.14
N ASP A 725 6.79 -24.47 -12.82
CA ASP A 725 6.99 -25.80 -12.25
C ASP A 725 6.24 -26.08 -10.92
N VAL A 726 5.02 -25.55 -10.78
CA VAL A 726 4.37 -25.31 -9.47
C VAL A 726 4.39 -26.53 -8.53
N GLY A 727 4.10 -27.72 -9.04
CA GLY A 727 4.16 -28.96 -8.25
C GLY A 727 5.57 -29.29 -7.74
N ARG A 728 6.61 -29.11 -8.56
CA ARG A 728 8.02 -29.34 -8.18
C ARG A 728 8.45 -28.37 -7.08
N VAL A 729 8.10 -27.10 -7.20
CA VAL A 729 8.49 -26.05 -6.23
C VAL A 729 7.82 -26.31 -4.88
N ALA A 730 6.55 -26.72 -4.87
CA ALA A 730 5.83 -27.12 -3.65
C ALA A 730 6.44 -28.36 -2.96
N GLU A 731 6.74 -29.42 -3.72
CA GLU A 731 7.45 -30.60 -3.18
C GLU A 731 8.85 -30.23 -2.66
N GLN A 732 9.53 -29.28 -3.32
CA GLN A 732 10.83 -28.79 -2.89
C GLN A 732 10.76 -28.02 -1.56
N ALA A 733 9.76 -27.16 -1.38
CA ALA A 733 9.48 -26.48 -0.11
C ALA A 733 9.13 -27.49 1.01
N LYS A 734 8.28 -28.49 0.71
CA LYS A 734 7.93 -29.56 1.65
C LYS A 734 9.13 -30.41 2.06
N ALA A 735 10.08 -30.64 1.15
CA ALA A 735 11.32 -31.36 1.46
C ALA A 735 12.29 -30.55 2.34
N TRP A 736 12.29 -29.21 2.23
CA TRP A 736 13.08 -28.33 3.10
C TRP A 736 12.48 -28.19 4.51
N ASP A 737 11.15 -28.11 4.61
CA ASP A 737 10.44 -28.15 5.89
C ASP A 737 9.21 -29.09 5.85
N PRO A 738 9.38 -30.37 6.27
CA PRO A 738 8.27 -31.31 6.36
C PRO A 738 7.38 -31.09 7.58
N THR A 739 7.63 -30.06 8.41
CA THR A 739 6.90 -29.82 9.68
C THR A 739 5.79 -28.79 9.58
N ARG A 740 5.53 -28.29 8.36
CA ARG A 740 4.49 -27.32 8.02
C ARG A 740 3.69 -27.79 6.81
N LEU A 741 2.55 -27.13 6.59
CA LEU A 741 1.74 -27.32 5.39
C LEU A 741 2.36 -26.54 4.21
N VAL A 742 2.08 -26.98 2.99
CA VAL A 742 2.45 -26.27 1.76
C VAL A 742 1.21 -26.05 0.91
N ASN A 743 0.92 -24.80 0.57
CA ASN A 743 -0.02 -24.41 -0.47
C ASN A 743 0.79 -24.15 -1.75
N ASN A 744 0.54 -24.93 -2.80
CA ASN A 744 1.36 -24.93 -3.99
C ASN A 744 1.14 -23.67 -4.85
N GLN A 745 -0.11 -23.19 -4.93
CA GLN A 745 -0.47 -21.88 -5.46
C GLN A 745 -1.82 -21.43 -4.89
N SER A 746 -1.88 -20.22 -4.32
CA SER A 746 -3.15 -19.59 -3.93
C SER A 746 -3.88 -19.11 -5.19
N GLY A 747 -5.19 -19.36 -5.29
CA GLY A 747 -6.01 -18.93 -6.43
C GLY A 747 -5.93 -19.84 -7.66
N LEU A 748 -6.51 -21.05 -7.57
CA LEU A 748 -6.58 -22.00 -8.68
C LEU A 748 -7.35 -21.49 -9.91
N ASN A 749 -8.38 -20.66 -9.72
CA ASN A 749 -9.14 -19.93 -10.76
C ASN A 749 -8.25 -19.09 -11.69
N LEU A 750 -7.11 -18.60 -11.20
CA LEU A 750 -6.17 -17.76 -11.96
C LEU A 750 -4.87 -18.50 -12.32
N GLY A 751 -4.84 -19.83 -12.15
CA GLY A 751 -3.65 -20.64 -12.40
C GLY A 751 -3.96 -22.06 -12.85
N ALA A 752 -2.99 -22.95 -12.65
CA ALA A 752 -3.15 -24.39 -12.85
C ALA A 752 -2.60 -25.12 -11.62
N ASP A 753 -3.34 -26.12 -11.14
CA ASP A 753 -2.94 -26.90 -9.97
C ASP A 753 -1.65 -27.69 -10.22
N GLY A 754 -0.62 -27.44 -9.42
CA GLY A 754 0.59 -28.26 -9.38
C GLY A 754 0.38 -29.71 -8.90
N ASN A 755 -0.82 -30.06 -8.42
CA ASN A 755 -1.19 -31.37 -7.86
C ASN A 755 -0.31 -31.85 -6.69
N ALA A 756 0.24 -30.89 -5.94
CA ALA A 756 1.23 -31.09 -4.88
C ALA A 756 0.85 -30.32 -3.61
N GLY A 757 1.63 -30.49 -2.53
CA GLY A 757 1.38 -29.84 -1.25
C GLY A 757 0.18 -30.44 -0.49
N ASP A 758 -0.27 -29.73 0.54
CA ASP A 758 -1.29 -30.19 1.49
C ASP A 758 -2.67 -29.50 1.27
N LEU A 759 -2.71 -28.40 0.50
CA LEU A 759 -3.91 -27.57 0.28
C LEU A 759 -4.38 -27.61 -1.19
N MET A 760 -5.68 -27.37 -1.39
CA MET A 760 -6.23 -26.86 -2.64
C MET A 760 -6.96 -25.56 -2.36
N ASP A 761 -6.67 -24.53 -3.15
CA ASP A 761 -6.98 -23.15 -2.82
C ASP A 761 -7.73 -22.47 -3.97
N GLU A 762 -8.85 -21.81 -3.66
CA GLU A 762 -9.67 -21.10 -4.64
C GLU A 762 -9.94 -19.65 -4.20
N HIS A 763 -9.82 -18.69 -5.12
CA HIS A 763 -10.19 -17.31 -4.85
C HIS A 763 -11.61 -17.03 -5.37
N GLY A 764 -12.39 -16.20 -4.66
CA GLY A 764 -13.77 -15.90 -5.03
C GLY A 764 -14.19 -14.48 -4.63
N TYR A 765 -14.58 -13.68 -5.63
CA TYR A 765 -14.91 -12.26 -5.45
C TYR A 765 -16.34 -11.92 -5.89
N PRO A 766 -17.14 -11.22 -5.07
CA PRO A 766 -16.92 -10.96 -3.63
C PRO A 766 -17.16 -12.20 -2.75
N SER A 767 -17.83 -13.21 -3.30
CA SER A 767 -18.29 -14.41 -2.61
C SER A 767 -17.22 -15.50 -2.54
N PRO A 768 -16.97 -16.11 -1.37
CA PRO A 768 -15.94 -17.12 -1.20
C PRO A 768 -16.19 -18.35 -2.06
N ALA A 769 -15.10 -19.01 -2.48
CA ALA A 769 -15.13 -20.15 -3.37
C ALA A 769 -14.42 -21.37 -2.74
N LEU A 770 -14.64 -22.55 -3.33
CA LEU A 770 -13.84 -23.74 -3.07
C LEU A 770 -13.45 -24.38 -4.41
N PRO A 771 -12.29 -25.05 -4.49
CA PRO A 771 -11.85 -25.71 -5.70
C PRO A 771 -12.94 -26.61 -6.29
N PRO A 772 -13.30 -26.46 -7.58
CA PRO A 772 -14.50 -27.11 -8.16
C PRO A 772 -14.36 -28.63 -8.32
N ARG A 773 -13.15 -29.18 -8.11
CA ARG A 773 -12.85 -30.63 -8.23
C ARG A 773 -11.93 -31.09 -7.09
N PRO A 774 -12.45 -31.26 -5.86
CA PRO A 774 -11.68 -31.79 -4.74
C PRO A 774 -11.04 -33.16 -5.04
N ASP A 775 -9.78 -33.36 -4.63
CA ASP A 775 -9.06 -34.62 -4.86
C ASP A 775 -9.23 -35.66 -3.74
N GLY A 776 -9.97 -35.31 -2.67
CA GLY A 776 -10.23 -36.16 -1.51
C GLY A 776 -9.01 -36.43 -0.60
N ARG A 777 -7.89 -35.72 -0.80
CA ARG A 777 -6.64 -35.90 -0.02
C ARG A 777 -6.14 -34.60 0.60
N ARG A 778 -6.19 -33.49 -0.15
CA ARG A 778 -5.75 -32.16 0.29
C ARG A 778 -6.89 -31.40 0.96
N ALA A 779 -6.56 -30.52 1.90
CA ALA A 779 -7.54 -29.69 2.58
C ALA A 779 -7.98 -28.52 1.66
N LEU A 780 -9.29 -28.30 1.54
CA LEU A 780 -9.86 -27.24 0.70
C LEU A 780 -9.93 -25.91 1.46
N VAL A 781 -9.55 -24.80 0.83
CA VAL A 781 -9.64 -23.45 1.39
C VAL A 781 -10.16 -22.43 0.36
N SER A 782 -10.75 -21.33 0.86
CA SER A 782 -10.96 -20.11 0.06
C SER A 782 -9.78 -19.17 0.35
N GLY A 783 -8.75 -19.20 -0.50
CA GLY A 783 -7.48 -18.50 -0.24
C GLY A 783 -7.57 -16.98 -0.29
N GLU A 784 -8.61 -16.45 -0.94
CA GLU A 784 -9.07 -15.06 -0.91
C GLU A 784 -10.59 -14.97 -1.13
N TYR A 785 -11.25 -14.03 -0.46
CA TYR A 785 -12.61 -13.55 -0.74
C TYR A 785 -12.86 -12.16 -0.15
N GLY A 786 -14.03 -11.57 -0.42
CA GLY A 786 -14.44 -10.28 0.17
C GLY A 786 -14.33 -9.14 -0.84
N GLY A 787 -13.46 -8.16 -0.59
CA GLY A 787 -13.33 -7.01 -1.51
C GLY A 787 -14.39 -5.92 -1.32
N LEU A 788 -15.07 -5.89 -0.17
CA LEU A 788 -16.09 -4.89 0.18
C LEU A 788 -15.43 -3.53 0.42
N GLY A 789 -15.41 -2.69 -0.61
CA GLY A 789 -14.80 -1.37 -0.64
C GLY A 789 -15.63 -0.35 0.11
N LEU A 790 -15.08 0.19 1.20
CA LEU A 790 -15.70 1.29 1.95
C LEU A 790 -14.74 2.46 2.04
N ALA A 791 -14.94 3.45 1.16
CA ALA A 791 -14.24 4.72 1.20
C ALA A 791 -14.63 5.50 2.47
N VAL A 792 -13.64 6.10 3.14
CA VAL A 792 -13.86 6.96 4.32
C VAL A 792 -13.21 8.32 4.08
N PRO A 793 -13.97 9.43 4.02
CA PRO A 793 -13.42 10.78 3.87
C PRO A 793 -12.30 11.07 4.88
N GLY A 794 -11.22 11.71 4.45
CA GLY A 794 -10.05 11.97 5.31
C GLY A 794 -9.01 10.84 5.38
N HIS A 795 -9.38 9.61 4.98
CA HIS A 795 -8.61 8.39 5.25
C HIS A 795 -8.35 7.48 4.03
N ALA A 796 -9.03 7.72 2.91
CA ALA A 796 -8.86 6.98 1.66
C ALA A 796 -7.73 7.57 0.78
N TRP A 797 -7.09 6.75 -0.05
CA TRP A 797 -6.07 7.21 -1.01
C TRP A 797 -6.68 7.98 -2.19
N SER A 798 -5.83 8.72 -2.91
CA SER A 798 -6.24 9.64 -3.98
C SER A 798 -6.79 8.95 -5.25
N VAL A 799 -6.34 7.72 -5.51
CA VAL A 799 -6.85 6.79 -6.53
C VAL A 799 -7.39 5.58 -5.79
N GLN A 800 -8.44 4.96 -6.32
CA GLN A 800 -9.18 3.91 -5.61
C GLN A 800 -9.54 2.74 -6.52
N GLN A 801 -9.68 1.57 -5.91
CA GLN A 801 -10.17 0.33 -6.47
C GLN A 801 -10.92 -0.43 -5.38
N SER A 802 -12.08 -0.97 -5.76
CA SER A 802 -12.90 -1.87 -4.95
C SER A 802 -13.37 -3.03 -5.84
N TYR A 803 -13.88 -4.10 -5.22
CA TYR A 803 -14.57 -5.17 -5.95
C TYR A 803 -16.09 -5.02 -5.86
N VAL A 804 -16.58 -4.47 -4.74
CA VAL A 804 -17.98 -4.07 -4.51
C VAL A 804 -17.97 -2.88 -3.56
N ASP A 805 -18.54 -1.75 -3.97
CA ASP A 805 -18.79 -0.61 -3.08
C ASP A 805 -19.98 -0.89 -2.15
N VAL A 806 -19.90 -0.39 -0.92
CA VAL A 806 -20.88 -0.67 0.15
C VAL A 806 -21.28 0.59 0.91
N ASP A 807 -22.50 0.62 1.42
CA ASP A 807 -23.00 1.72 2.26
C ASP A 807 -22.35 1.63 3.66
N PRO A 808 -21.77 2.73 4.19
CA PRO A 808 -21.27 2.80 5.57
C PRO A 808 -22.28 2.29 6.62
N ALA A 809 -23.59 2.46 6.39
CA ALA A 809 -24.65 2.05 7.29
C ALA A 809 -24.90 0.53 7.30
N THR A 810 -24.64 -0.18 6.19
CA THR A 810 -24.88 -1.63 6.06
C THR A 810 -23.59 -2.46 6.11
N TYR A 811 -22.41 -1.85 5.98
CA TYR A 811 -21.11 -2.54 5.85
C TYR A 811 -20.89 -3.76 6.76
N THR A 812 -21.27 -3.68 8.05
CA THR A 812 -21.14 -4.82 8.97
C THR A 812 -22.09 -5.97 8.62
N ASP A 813 -23.31 -5.65 8.18
CA ASP A 813 -24.30 -6.64 7.77
C ASP A 813 -23.87 -7.33 6.47
N ASP A 814 -23.34 -6.56 5.51
CA ASP A 814 -22.80 -7.07 4.24
C ASP A 814 -21.58 -7.98 4.47
N TYR A 815 -20.68 -7.59 5.38
CA TYR A 815 -19.56 -8.45 5.81
C TYR A 815 -20.07 -9.77 6.42
N LEU A 816 -21.05 -9.70 7.32
CA LEU A 816 -21.61 -10.88 7.99
C LEU A 816 -22.32 -11.82 7.00
N ALA A 817 -22.99 -11.27 5.98
CA ALA A 817 -23.56 -12.07 4.90
C ALA A 817 -22.48 -12.87 4.15
N LYS A 818 -21.32 -12.26 3.84
CA LYS A 818 -20.19 -12.97 3.22
C LYS A 818 -19.56 -14.01 4.17
N LEU A 819 -19.57 -13.76 5.49
CA LEU A 819 -19.11 -14.73 6.47
C LEU A 819 -20.08 -15.94 6.62
N ASP A 820 -21.39 -15.75 6.43
CA ASP A 820 -22.34 -16.86 6.37
C ASP A 820 -22.19 -17.70 5.09
N GLU A 821 -21.74 -17.11 3.97
CA GLU A 821 -21.32 -17.88 2.80
C GLU A 821 -20.09 -18.76 3.11
N VAL A 822 -19.09 -18.26 3.85
CA VAL A 822 -17.97 -19.09 4.36
C VAL A 822 -18.50 -20.24 5.23
N ARG A 823 -19.46 -19.96 6.12
CA ARG A 823 -20.10 -21.00 6.96
C ARG A 823 -20.78 -22.08 6.12
N ALA A 824 -21.38 -21.74 4.98
CA ALA A 824 -21.93 -22.73 4.05
C ALA A 824 -20.84 -23.59 3.38
N LEU A 825 -19.65 -23.03 3.10
CA LEU A 825 -18.51 -23.77 2.55
C LEU A 825 -17.85 -24.73 3.56
N VAL A 826 -17.90 -24.42 4.87
CA VAL A 826 -17.47 -25.37 5.93
C VAL A 826 -18.23 -26.69 5.81
N CYS A 827 -19.53 -26.64 5.52
CA CYS A 827 -20.37 -27.82 5.33
C CYS A 827 -20.05 -28.62 4.06
N ARG A 828 -19.23 -28.07 3.16
CA ARG A 828 -18.69 -28.70 1.95
C ARG A 828 -17.20 -29.09 2.10
N GLY A 829 -16.68 -29.10 3.33
CA GLY A 829 -15.31 -29.51 3.63
C GLY A 829 -14.27 -28.39 3.71
N SER A 830 -14.67 -27.11 3.70
CA SER A 830 -13.71 -26.00 3.85
C SER A 830 -12.94 -26.07 5.19
N ASN A 831 -11.63 -25.86 5.11
CA ASN A 831 -10.69 -25.82 6.23
C ASN A 831 -10.22 -24.40 6.58
N GLY A 832 -10.51 -23.42 5.73
CA GLY A 832 -10.12 -22.03 5.97
C GLY A 832 -10.69 -21.06 4.94
N ALA A 833 -10.68 -19.79 5.32
CA ALA A 833 -11.04 -18.68 4.45
C ALA A 833 -10.21 -17.45 4.81
N VAL A 834 -9.79 -16.70 3.80
CA VAL A 834 -8.98 -15.50 3.94
C VAL A 834 -9.73 -14.31 3.37
N TYR A 835 -10.10 -13.34 4.20
CA TYR A 835 -10.77 -12.12 3.75
C TYR A 835 -9.75 -11.07 3.29
N THR A 836 -9.88 -10.50 2.10
CA THR A 836 -9.13 -9.28 1.74
C THR A 836 -9.85 -8.05 2.28
N GLN A 837 -9.30 -7.28 3.23
CA GLN A 837 -8.01 -7.42 3.93
C GLN A 837 -8.02 -6.76 5.32
N ILE A 838 -6.93 -6.84 6.10
CA ILE A 838 -6.89 -6.24 7.45
C ILE A 838 -6.97 -4.70 7.44
N SER A 839 -6.33 -4.04 6.47
CA SER A 839 -6.32 -2.59 6.28
C SER A 839 -6.40 -2.25 4.80
N ASP A 840 -6.93 -1.07 4.48
CA ASP A 840 -6.80 -0.48 3.14
C ASP A 840 -5.32 -0.32 2.80
N VAL A 841 -4.99 -0.37 1.51
CA VAL A 841 -3.62 -0.18 1.01
C VAL A 841 -3.66 0.55 -0.32
N GLU A 842 -3.20 1.79 -0.32
CA GLU A 842 -3.21 2.68 -1.49
C GLU A 842 -4.59 2.64 -2.20
N GLY A 843 -4.66 2.11 -3.42
CA GLY A 843 -5.91 1.99 -4.17
C GLY A 843 -6.99 1.14 -3.49
N GLU A 844 -6.62 0.09 -2.75
CA GLU A 844 -7.57 -0.90 -2.26
C GLU A 844 -8.30 -0.45 -0.99
N LEU A 845 -9.64 -0.27 -1.08
CA LEU A 845 -10.52 0.18 0.02
C LEU A 845 -11.28 -0.93 0.75
N ASN A 846 -10.92 -2.18 0.46
CA ASN A 846 -11.51 -3.42 0.96
C ASN A 846 -11.08 -3.80 2.40
N GLY A 847 -10.27 -2.97 3.05
CA GLY A 847 -9.72 -3.20 4.38
C GLY A 847 -10.71 -2.99 5.52
N LEU A 848 -10.54 -3.77 6.60
CA LEU A 848 -11.29 -3.60 7.84
C LEU A 848 -10.84 -2.34 8.64
N LEU A 849 -9.58 -1.94 8.49
CA LEU A 849 -9.00 -0.67 8.96
C LEU A 849 -8.78 0.29 7.78
N THR A 850 -8.80 1.60 8.03
CA THR A 850 -8.27 2.58 7.07
C THR A 850 -6.76 2.44 6.89
N TYR A 851 -6.20 2.92 5.78
CA TYR A 851 -4.76 2.76 5.48
C TYR A 851 -3.87 3.41 6.55
N ASP A 852 -4.34 4.51 7.13
CA ASP A 852 -3.70 5.21 8.25
C ASP A 852 -3.99 4.62 9.65
N ARG A 853 -4.69 3.47 9.72
CA ARG A 853 -5.06 2.73 10.94
C ARG A 853 -5.91 3.50 11.96
N LYS A 854 -6.44 4.69 11.60
CA LYS A 854 -7.23 5.54 12.52
C LYS A 854 -8.67 5.06 12.71
N ILE A 855 -9.30 4.49 11.69
CA ILE A 855 -10.68 4.02 11.75
C ILE A 855 -10.72 2.51 11.52
N LEU A 856 -11.45 1.81 12.41
CA LEU A 856 -11.81 0.41 12.27
C LEU A 856 -13.28 0.37 11.83
N LYS A 857 -13.50 0.03 10.56
CA LYS A 857 -14.77 0.25 9.84
C LYS A 857 -15.97 -0.57 10.36
N PRO A 858 -15.84 -1.86 10.76
CA PRO A 858 -16.99 -2.67 11.16
C PRO A 858 -17.30 -2.60 12.67
N ASP A 859 -18.51 -3.02 13.09
CA ASP A 859 -18.79 -3.30 14.50
C ASP A 859 -17.96 -4.51 14.98
N VAL A 860 -16.89 -4.18 15.69
CA VAL A 860 -15.92 -5.10 16.29
C VAL A 860 -16.59 -6.20 17.12
N ARG A 861 -17.64 -5.89 17.89
CA ARG A 861 -18.29 -6.88 18.77
C ARG A 861 -19.06 -7.90 17.95
N ARG A 862 -19.76 -7.43 16.91
CA ARG A 862 -20.53 -8.28 15.99
C ARG A 862 -19.61 -9.19 15.18
N LEU A 863 -18.57 -8.64 14.55
CA LEU A 863 -17.57 -9.42 13.80
C LEU A 863 -16.88 -10.44 14.70
N LYS A 864 -16.38 -10.02 15.87
CA LYS A 864 -15.68 -10.92 16.79
C LYS A 864 -16.55 -12.10 17.21
N ALA A 865 -17.80 -11.84 17.62
CA ALA A 865 -18.72 -12.91 17.99
C ALA A 865 -19.01 -13.87 16.83
N ALA A 866 -19.11 -13.36 15.60
CA ALA A 866 -19.35 -14.17 14.41
C ALA A 866 -18.13 -15.04 14.05
N HIS A 867 -16.91 -14.49 14.08
CA HIS A 867 -15.66 -15.23 13.85
C HIS A 867 -15.41 -16.29 14.91
N GLU A 868 -15.48 -15.94 16.20
CA GLU A 868 -15.32 -16.91 17.30
C GLU A 868 -16.38 -18.03 17.22
N SER A 869 -17.59 -17.70 16.75
CA SER A 869 -18.62 -18.69 16.49
C SER A 869 -18.30 -19.60 15.30
N LEU A 870 -17.90 -19.03 14.16
CA LEU A 870 -17.50 -19.80 12.97
C LEU A 870 -16.34 -20.74 13.28
N ILE A 871 -15.26 -20.23 13.86
CA ILE A 871 -14.05 -21.01 14.18
C ILE A 871 -14.39 -22.17 15.10
N ARG A 872 -15.12 -21.93 16.20
CA ARG A 872 -15.52 -22.97 17.16
C ARG A 872 -16.45 -24.03 16.55
N ASP A 873 -17.38 -23.62 15.69
CA ASP A 873 -18.34 -24.53 15.05
C ASP A 873 -17.69 -25.37 13.93
N ALA A 874 -16.77 -24.76 13.16
CA ALA A 874 -16.06 -25.37 12.04
C ALA A 874 -14.87 -26.25 12.48
N SER A 875 -14.27 -25.99 13.64
CA SER A 875 -13.16 -26.78 14.20
C SER A 875 -13.61 -28.08 14.88
N GLN A 876 -14.89 -28.45 14.79
CA GLN A 876 -15.39 -29.72 15.32
C GLN A 876 -15.11 -30.88 14.35
N VAL A 877 -14.90 -32.08 14.92
CA VAL A 877 -14.78 -33.37 14.19
C VAL A 877 -15.97 -33.63 13.23
N VAL A 878 -17.14 -33.09 13.57
CA VAL A 878 -18.27 -32.91 12.65
C VAL A 878 -18.73 -31.46 12.78
N PRO A 879 -18.57 -30.61 11.74
CA PRO A 879 -18.92 -29.20 11.83
C PRO A 879 -20.37 -28.94 12.27
N ALA A 880 -20.54 -28.01 13.21
CA ALA A 880 -21.85 -27.63 13.72
C ALA A 880 -22.58 -26.68 12.75
N GLY A 881 -23.91 -26.59 12.88
CA GLY A 881 -24.76 -25.73 12.06
C GLY A 881 -25.06 -26.24 10.64
N CYS A 882 -24.39 -27.28 10.15
CA CYS A 882 -24.59 -27.78 8.79
C CYS A 882 -25.97 -28.45 8.59
N PRO A 883 -26.79 -28.01 7.61
CA PRO A 883 -28.11 -28.58 7.31
C PRO A 883 -28.08 -30.08 7.03
N VAL A 884 -29.17 -30.76 7.40
CA VAL A 884 -29.36 -32.20 7.14
C VAL A 884 -29.58 -32.39 5.63
N GLY A 885 -28.58 -32.94 4.93
CA GLY A 885 -28.59 -33.16 3.48
C GLY A 885 -27.45 -32.49 2.70
N LEU A 886 -26.69 -31.57 3.31
CA LEU A 886 -25.43 -31.05 2.73
C LEU A 886 -24.20 -31.91 3.09
N ARG A 887 -24.35 -32.88 3.99
CA ARG A 887 -23.26 -33.72 4.53
C ARG A 887 -22.95 -34.97 3.68
N ASP A 888 -23.82 -35.28 2.71
CA ASP A 888 -23.82 -36.55 1.96
C ASP A 888 -23.51 -36.35 0.45
N ARG A 889 -22.78 -35.30 0.08
CA ARG A 889 -22.43 -34.95 -1.31
C ARG A 889 -20.96 -34.55 -1.47
#